data_AF-A0AAW0YBY3-F1
#
_entry.id   AF-A0AAW0YBY3-F1
#
_cell.length_a   1.000
_cell.length_b   1.000
_cell.length_c   1.000
_cell.angle_alpha   90.00
_cell.angle_beta   90.00
_cell.angle_gamma   90.00
#
_symmetry.space_group_name_H-M   'P 1'
#
loop_
_entity.id
_entity.type
_entity.pdbx_description
1 polymer ?
#
loop_
_entity_poly.entity_id
_entity_poly.type
_entity_poly.pdbx_seq_one_letter_code
_entity_poly.pdbx_strand_id
1 'polypeptide(L)'
;MADTNRNVIDNINNLNERKNFVCGVVEGFYGRPWTPEQRKDLFAKQQKWGMNCYLYAPKDDYKHRANWRELYTVEEAEHLTALITEARVHGVTFFYAISPGLDITYSSQKEVAALKRKLEQVAQLGCNAFAILFDDIDPEMSGADKEIFQSFAHAQVSVTNEVFTHLAQPKFMFCPTQYCSTRAVPNVQTSEYLNTIGQKLAPEIDIMWTGPKVISKILSVEHIREVTEVMRRPPVIWDNLHANDYDQARLFLGPYCGRSPDLIPLLRGVVTNPNCEYGPNFIAIHTLAQWSRSSSLTSCDNNDAVSADIRLETEGDDSSDDCPTGLSPNAYHPRRALRMALQDWLEEFNHNVSAYGTIQQPQIPTPVPILPSVNTCMSLTSTTLATPGLPQPNINILAEAVQDTTFNPTMNPIMNSLVSENKVLVDTGHEEADTASTVSQDASSTSGVEPMDCNPSPATSPPHNEDSMMIENGEVPKVESEEDKTTPVIETAQDELSVTAKTSLTLPLDSTQDNSDGLTVDDLHLLADLFYLPFEHGRQGITIMKEFNWLKINSHLVIDYKKDGEIKPEVQEWFDRAAKFDEMAKNVKRMANRLNKVKNRSLLYDIYPYIWDMNGVVCLLNSYVEWLALGQVSPLVGNYVHGNYTWFSKGWREVFMSGDQEPWIFRGGLTAEFQRLIPVDASNDLFVYKAPEVPTKHSYCIRPYLPEDKPKVYSLILRTSDDRRDGTALYSAHPDLPGDLIVGSYLDALEDETLKDVAVMVVEDEWGDIVAYSSIAGNAEDQTSRDSAFREKIKDKYPKVIREEGMMLTPCEELLISLSSEPQPPPKVLVTSHPAKMSLACLLSVTDESISKRLLTCMLASVRARGIFGGHCSVNVGEKNYLDLYSRHGFLEVTTQSTTLYLGRSF
;
A
#
# COMPACT_ATOMS: atom_id res chain seq x y z
N MET A 1 -9.81 59.99 0.83
CA MET A 1 -8.50 60.14 0.15
C MET A 1 -7.35 59.65 1.02
N ALA A 2 -7.21 60.08 2.28
CA ALA A 2 -6.15 59.58 3.17
C ALA A 2 -6.25 58.05 3.41
N ASP A 3 -7.44 57.57 3.78
CA ASP A 3 -7.69 56.16 4.12
C ASP A 3 -7.53 55.22 2.90
N THR A 4 -7.86 55.75 1.72
CA THR A 4 -7.72 55.05 0.44
C THR A 4 -6.25 54.71 0.13
N ASN A 5 -5.32 55.58 0.51
CA ASN A 5 -3.88 55.31 0.35
C ASN A 5 -3.33 54.35 1.41
N ARG A 6 -3.88 54.34 2.64
CA ARG A 6 -3.51 53.34 3.66
C ARG A 6 -3.79 51.93 3.18
N ASN A 7 -5.03 51.64 2.79
CA ASN A 7 -5.42 50.31 2.31
C ASN A 7 -4.61 49.85 1.08
N VAL A 8 -4.11 50.77 0.25
CA VAL A 8 -3.21 50.43 -0.88
C VAL A 8 -1.79 50.16 -0.40
N ILE A 9 -1.24 50.98 0.50
CA ILE A 9 0.10 50.76 1.08
C ILE A 9 0.14 49.48 1.91
N ASP A 10 -0.88 49.20 2.72
CA ASP A 10 -0.95 48.02 3.57
C ASP A 10 -1.12 46.73 2.74
N ASN A 11 -1.83 46.79 1.60
CA ASN A 11 -1.83 45.70 0.61
C ASN A 11 -0.49 45.52 -0.11
N ILE A 12 0.21 46.60 -0.47
CA ILE A 12 1.54 46.55 -1.10
C ILE A 12 2.59 46.00 -0.12
N ASN A 13 2.50 46.36 1.17
CA ASN A 13 3.35 45.81 2.22
C ASN A 13 3.07 44.32 2.43
N ASN A 14 1.81 43.91 2.56
CA ASN A 14 1.43 42.49 2.60
C ASN A 14 1.92 41.71 1.38
N LEU A 15 1.85 42.29 0.17
CA LEU A 15 2.36 41.68 -1.05
C LEU A 15 3.90 41.58 -1.07
N ASN A 16 4.62 42.49 -0.43
CA ASN A 16 6.08 42.44 -0.34
C ASN A 16 6.58 41.55 0.79
N GLU A 17 5.83 41.40 1.88
CA GLU A 17 6.10 40.41 2.92
C GLU A 17 5.80 38.99 2.42
N ARG A 18 4.65 38.78 1.74
CA ARG A 18 4.33 37.50 1.07
C ARG A 18 5.35 37.07 0.01
N LYS A 19 6.02 38.01 -0.68
CA LYS A 19 7.14 37.70 -1.60
C LYS A 19 8.36 37.07 -0.92
N ASN A 20 8.52 37.26 0.38
CA ASN A 20 9.64 36.74 1.17
C ASN A 20 9.28 35.47 1.97
N PHE A 21 8.02 34.99 1.89
CA PHE A 21 7.61 33.74 2.49
C PHE A 21 8.08 32.57 1.62
N VAL A 22 8.86 31.66 2.18
CA VAL A 22 9.36 30.47 1.47
C VAL A 22 8.24 29.42 1.42
N CYS A 23 7.74 29.08 0.24
CA CYS A 23 6.74 28.02 0.06
C CYS A 23 7.22 27.05 -1.03
N GLY A 24 7.36 25.78 -0.68
CA GLY A 24 8.04 24.84 -1.56
C GLY A 24 7.96 23.37 -1.18
N VAL A 25 8.88 22.62 -1.79
CA VAL A 25 9.09 21.19 -1.55
C VAL A 25 10.56 20.98 -1.20
N VAL A 26 10.81 20.11 -0.23
CA VAL A 26 12.14 19.54 0.03
C VAL A 26 12.13 18.10 -0.44
N GLU A 27 13.10 17.76 -1.29
CA GLU A 27 13.37 16.36 -1.63
C GLU A 27 14.37 15.85 -0.57
N GLY A 28 13.87 15.43 0.59
CA GLY A 28 14.67 15.20 1.80
C GLY A 28 14.46 13.86 2.50
N PHE A 29 13.71 12.96 1.86
CA PHE A 29 13.40 11.61 2.30
C PHE A 29 14.56 10.62 2.05
N TYR A 30 14.46 9.45 2.69
CA TYR A 30 15.30 8.27 2.42
C TYR A 30 14.70 7.42 1.28
N GLY A 31 15.55 6.79 0.46
CA GLY A 31 15.12 6.05 -0.73
C GLY A 31 15.51 6.70 -2.05
N ARG A 32 14.96 6.17 -3.16
CA ARG A 32 15.33 6.56 -4.53
C ARG A 32 15.02 8.05 -4.78
N PRO A 33 16.03 8.89 -5.10
CA PRO A 33 15.80 10.29 -5.48
C PRO A 33 14.96 10.44 -6.76
N TRP A 34 14.33 11.60 -6.93
CA TRP A 34 13.57 11.91 -8.15
C TRP A 34 14.50 12.09 -9.36
N THR A 35 13.98 11.79 -10.55
CA THR A 35 14.71 12.04 -11.81
C THR A 35 14.84 13.55 -12.10
N PRO A 36 15.81 13.97 -12.92
CA PRO A 36 15.85 15.35 -13.41
C PRO A 36 14.52 15.80 -14.04
N GLU A 37 13.83 14.91 -14.76
CA GLU A 37 12.57 15.17 -15.46
C GLU A 37 11.42 15.44 -14.50
N GLN A 38 11.29 14.61 -13.45
CA GLN A 38 10.36 14.82 -12.35
C GLN A 38 10.63 16.15 -11.61
N ARG A 39 11.90 16.55 -11.46
CA ARG A 39 12.27 17.86 -10.88
C ARG A 39 11.89 19.03 -11.80
N LYS A 40 12.09 18.91 -13.12
CA LYS A 40 11.65 19.93 -14.11
C LYS A 40 10.13 20.12 -14.10
N ASP A 41 9.36 19.02 -14.11
CA ASP A 41 7.89 19.04 -13.98
C ASP A 41 7.44 19.66 -12.63
N LEU A 42 8.17 19.37 -11.54
CA LEU A 42 7.92 19.98 -10.24
C LEU A 42 8.10 21.50 -10.28
N PHE A 43 9.11 22.03 -10.98
CA PHE A 43 9.31 23.48 -11.09
C PHE A 43 8.16 24.15 -11.87
N ALA A 44 7.68 23.52 -12.94
CA ALA A 44 6.49 23.98 -13.69
C ALA A 44 5.23 23.97 -12.83
N LYS A 45 4.99 22.90 -12.07
CA LYS A 45 3.83 22.77 -11.16
C LYS A 45 3.92 23.74 -9.97
N GLN A 46 5.10 23.96 -9.40
CA GLN A 46 5.35 25.00 -8.41
C GLN A 46 5.02 26.40 -8.94
N GLN A 47 5.46 26.74 -10.17
CA GLN A 47 5.09 28.02 -10.80
C GLN A 47 3.58 28.13 -11.01
N LYS A 48 2.93 27.11 -11.58
CA LYS A 48 1.46 27.04 -11.80
C LYS A 48 0.67 27.31 -10.52
N TRP A 49 1.15 26.83 -9.38
CA TRP A 49 0.48 26.97 -8.08
C TRP A 49 0.94 28.16 -7.24
N GLY A 50 1.98 28.90 -7.65
CA GLY A 50 2.50 30.08 -6.94
C GLY A 50 3.47 29.78 -5.79
N MET A 51 4.11 28.62 -5.82
CA MET A 51 5.22 28.25 -4.93
C MET A 51 6.55 28.81 -5.47
N ASN A 52 7.58 28.91 -4.62
CA ASN A 52 8.81 29.66 -4.94
C ASN A 52 10.12 29.01 -4.46
N CYS A 53 10.07 27.76 -4.01
CA CYS A 53 11.22 27.08 -3.39
C CYS A 53 11.28 25.58 -3.71
N TYR A 54 12.47 25.11 -4.04
CA TYR A 54 12.83 23.70 -4.04
C TYR A 54 14.15 23.52 -3.29
N LEU A 55 14.17 22.60 -2.33
CA LEU A 55 15.35 22.27 -1.52
C LEU A 55 15.86 20.88 -1.92
N TYR A 56 17.01 20.85 -2.59
CA TYR A 56 17.73 19.63 -2.96
C TYR A 56 18.43 19.08 -1.71
N ALA A 57 17.88 18.03 -1.10
CA ALA A 57 18.43 17.38 0.09
C ALA A 57 18.35 15.81 0.10
N PRO A 58 18.38 15.10 -1.05
CA PRO A 58 18.07 13.67 -1.09
C PRO A 58 19.05 12.87 -0.24
N LYS A 59 18.55 12.05 0.69
CA LYS A 59 19.39 11.36 1.69
C LYS A 59 20.33 10.32 1.06
N ASP A 60 19.86 9.63 0.03
CA ASP A 60 20.57 8.55 -0.65
C ASP A 60 21.49 9.04 -1.80
N ASP A 61 21.58 10.37 -2.04
CA ASP A 61 22.63 10.95 -2.89
C ASP A 61 23.97 10.90 -2.15
N TYR A 62 24.87 10.06 -2.64
CA TYR A 62 26.19 9.88 -2.08
C TYR A 62 26.99 11.17 -1.95
N LYS A 63 26.84 12.12 -2.88
CA LYS A 63 27.58 13.40 -2.90
C LYS A 63 26.90 14.53 -2.11
N HIS A 64 25.71 14.27 -1.56
CA HIS A 64 25.00 15.14 -0.64
C HIS A 64 25.32 14.83 0.84
N ARG A 65 25.39 13.54 1.21
CA ARG A 65 25.53 13.09 2.61
C ARG A 65 26.78 12.24 2.87
N ALA A 66 26.91 11.04 2.28
CA ALA A 66 27.96 10.09 2.64
C ALA A 66 29.38 10.58 2.26
N ASN A 67 29.57 10.94 0.99
CA ASN A 67 30.84 11.39 0.41
C ASN A 67 30.78 12.91 0.15
N TRP A 68 30.22 13.69 1.08
CA TRP A 68 29.96 15.14 0.93
C TRP A 68 31.20 15.99 0.52
N ARG A 69 32.40 15.48 0.79
CA ARG A 69 33.69 16.09 0.40
C ARG A 69 34.01 15.99 -1.10
N GLU A 70 33.39 15.06 -1.82
CA GLU A 70 33.65 14.85 -3.24
C GLU A 70 32.99 15.93 -4.08
N LEU A 71 33.78 16.56 -4.95
CA LEU A 71 33.27 17.46 -5.97
C LEU A 71 32.44 16.69 -6.99
N TYR A 72 31.44 17.35 -7.57
CA TYR A 72 30.70 16.80 -8.69
C TYR A 72 31.61 16.63 -9.92
N THR A 73 31.37 15.60 -10.74
CA THR A 73 32.05 15.38 -12.03
C THR A 73 31.58 16.40 -13.07
N VAL A 74 32.06 16.29 -14.31
CA VAL A 74 31.62 17.19 -15.39
C VAL A 74 30.16 16.91 -15.75
N GLU A 75 29.80 15.65 -15.92
CA GLU A 75 28.44 15.20 -16.27
C GLU A 75 27.43 15.59 -15.18
N GLU A 76 27.78 15.33 -13.91
CA GLU A 76 26.96 15.72 -12.76
C GLU A 76 26.81 17.25 -12.65
N ALA A 77 27.88 18.02 -12.89
CA ALA A 77 27.84 19.47 -12.88
C ALA A 77 26.99 20.04 -14.02
N GLU A 78 27.01 19.45 -15.21
CA GLU A 78 26.14 19.83 -16.33
C GLU A 78 24.67 19.56 -16.00
N HIS A 79 24.34 18.38 -15.46
CA HIS A 79 22.98 18.05 -15.02
C HIS A 79 22.48 18.99 -13.90
N LEU A 80 23.32 19.29 -12.90
CA LEU A 80 22.97 20.19 -11.81
C LEU A 80 22.84 21.65 -12.29
N THR A 81 23.67 22.09 -13.25
CA THR A 81 23.55 23.41 -13.91
C THR A 81 22.23 23.54 -14.66
N ALA A 82 21.81 22.49 -15.38
CA ALA A 82 20.52 22.45 -16.06
C ALA A 82 19.35 22.56 -15.07
N LEU A 83 19.37 21.81 -13.96
CA LEU A 83 18.33 21.87 -12.92
C LEU A 83 18.25 23.25 -12.22
N ILE A 84 19.40 23.85 -11.88
CA ILE A 84 19.48 25.22 -11.32
C ILE A 84 18.92 26.25 -12.30
N THR A 85 19.17 26.06 -13.60
CA THR A 85 18.68 26.95 -14.66
C THR A 85 17.17 26.80 -14.85
N GLU A 86 16.64 25.58 -14.87
CA GLU A 86 15.20 25.34 -15.07
C GLU A 86 14.35 25.85 -13.90
N ALA A 87 14.82 25.64 -12.66
CA ALA A 87 14.19 26.24 -11.48
C ALA A 87 14.13 27.77 -11.60
N ARG A 88 15.22 28.40 -12.07
CA ARG A 88 15.29 29.85 -12.28
C ARG A 88 14.35 30.35 -13.38
N VAL A 89 14.19 29.60 -14.49
CA VAL A 89 13.22 29.89 -15.55
C VAL A 89 11.80 29.90 -14.99
N HIS A 90 11.49 28.95 -14.11
CA HIS A 90 10.19 28.84 -13.46
C HIS A 90 9.98 29.81 -12.28
N GLY A 91 11.00 30.58 -11.89
CA GLY A 91 10.94 31.50 -10.75
C GLY A 91 11.09 30.81 -9.38
N VAL A 92 11.44 29.53 -9.37
CA VAL A 92 11.71 28.73 -8.18
C VAL A 92 13.12 29.02 -7.67
N THR A 93 13.26 29.28 -6.37
CA THR A 93 14.57 29.31 -5.72
C THR A 93 15.05 27.89 -5.50
N PHE A 94 16.07 27.47 -6.25
CA PHE A 94 16.80 26.24 -5.99
C PHE A 94 17.75 26.44 -4.80
N PHE A 95 17.49 25.78 -3.67
CA PHE A 95 18.42 25.66 -2.55
C PHE A 95 19.22 24.36 -2.66
N TYR A 96 20.54 24.46 -2.62
CA TYR A 96 21.42 23.30 -2.50
C TYR A 96 21.73 23.01 -1.02
N ALA A 97 21.32 21.85 -0.51
CA ALA A 97 21.68 21.40 0.82
C ALA A 97 22.98 20.57 0.84
N ILE A 98 23.54 20.37 2.03
CA ILE A 98 24.62 19.42 2.27
C ILE A 98 24.53 18.87 3.71
N SER A 99 24.74 17.56 3.89
CA SER A 99 24.68 16.87 5.19
C SER A 99 26.07 16.37 5.64
N PRO A 100 27.01 17.24 6.05
CA PRO A 100 28.37 16.82 6.43
C PRO A 100 28.45 16.14 7.82
N GLY A 101 27.36 16.15 8.59
CA GLY A 101 27.37 15.86 10.02
C GLY A 101 27.77 14.43 10.44
N LEU A 102 27.80 13.45 9.53
CA LEU A 102 28.10 12.05 9.86
C LEU A 102 29.56 11.82 10.28
N ASP A 103 30.52 12.54 9.69
CA ASP A 103 31.95 12.28 9.88
C ASP A 103 32.84 13.54 9.87
N ILE A 104 32.25 14.74 9.84
CA ILE A 104 32.99 16.00 9.89
C ILE A 104 33.72 16.18 11.23
N THR A 105 35.04 16.39 11.17
CA THR A 105 35.80 16.94 12.29
C THR A 105 35.74 18.46 12.22
N TYR A 106 34.80 19.06 12.97
CA TYR A 106 34.44 20.49 12.91
C TYR A 106 35.64 21.44 13.10
N SER A 107 36.63 21.04 13.91
CA SER A 107 37.84 21.78 14.23
C SER A 107 38.92 21.72 13.14
N SER A 108 38.79 20.82 12.17
CA SER A 108 39.77 20.62 11.12
C SER A 108 39.56 21.60 9.96
N GLN A 109 40.46 22.59 9.83
CA GLN A 109 40.41 23.55 8.72
C GLN A 109 40.45 22.87 7.33
N LYS A 110 41.00 21.65 7.23
CA LYS A 110 40.96 20.83 6.00
C LYS A 110 39.52 20.44 5.63
N GLU A 111 38.71 20.07 6.62
CA GLU A 111 37.32 19.67 6.44
C GLU A 111 36.45 20.88 6.09
N VAL A 112 36.62 21.99 6.82
CA VAL A 112 35.94 23.27 6.50
C VAL A 112 36.33 23.79 5.10
N ALA A 113 37.59 23.65 4.70
CA ALA A 113 38.04 23.99 3.35
C ALA A 113 37.51 23.04 2.25
N ALA A 114 37.22 21.77 2.57
CA ALA A 114 36.54 20.86 1.65
C ALA A 114 35.06 21.26 1.48
N LEU A 115 34.37 21.57 2.59
CA LEU A 115 32.97 22.01 2.61
C LEU A 115 32.79 23.30 1.80
N LYS A 116 33.69 24.28 2.01
CA LYS A 116 33.74 25.52 1.23
C LYS A 116 33.92 25.24 -0.26
N ARG A 117 34.91 24.42 -0.65
CA ARG A 117 35.18 24.11 -2.07
C ARG A 117 34.00 23.42 -2.77
N LYS A 118 33.30 22.51 -2.08
CA LYS A 118 32.09 21.84 -2.59
C LYS A 118 30.96 22.85 -2.86
N LEU A 119 30.73 23.78 -1.94
CA LEU A 119 29.69 24.80 -2.07
C LEU A 119 30.09 25.90 -3.07
N GLU A 120 31.38 26.25 -3.16
CA GLU A 120 31.93 27.11 -4.22
C GLU A 120 31.73 26.52 -5.61
N GLN A 121 31.90 25.20 -5.79
CA GLN A 121 31.61 24.53 -7.06
C GLN A 121 30.14 24.73 -7.44
N VAL A 122 29.20 24.43 -6.54
CA VAL A 122 27.76 24.57 -6.82
C VAL A 122 27.33 26.03 -6.99
N ALA A 123 28.00 26.99 -6.34
CA ALA A 123 27.82 28.42 -6.60
C ALA A 123 28.30 28.81 -8.01
N GLN A 124 29.39 28.22 -8.51
CA GLN A 124 29.87 28.44 -9.89
C GLN A 124 28.92 27.85 -10.95
N LEU A 125 28.13 26.81 -10.61
CA LEU A 125 27.01 26.32 -11.43
C LEU A 125 25.78 27.27 -11.41
N GLY A 126 25.86 28.39 -10.69
CA GLY A 126 24.83 29.43 -10.62
C GLY A 126 23.82 29.29 -9.49
N CYS A 127 24.07 28.42 -8.51
CA CYS A 127 23.26 28.37 -7.29
C CYS A 127 23.54 29.60 -6.39
N ASN A 128 22.50 30.17 -5.79
CA ASN A 128 22.59 31.36 -4.93
C ASN A 128 21.82 31.22 -3.60
N ALA A 129 21.44 29.99 -3.25
CA ALA A 129 20.71 29.68 -2.04
C ALA A 129 21.18 28.31 -1.50
N PHE A 130 21.48 28.24 -0.21
CA PHE A 130 22.21 27.11 0.36
C PHE A 130 21.62 26.64 1.70
N ALA A 131 21.86 25.38 2.06
CA ALA A 131 21.54 24.85 3.38
C ALA A 131 22.66 23.94 3.91
N ILE A 132 22.86 23.93 5.23
CA ILE A 132 23.64 22.89 5.92
C ILE A 132 22.71 22.13 6.86
N LEU A 133 22.76 20.81 6.78
CA LEU A 133 21.90 19.91 7.53
C LEU A 133 22.72 19.09 8.53
N PHE A 134 22.31 19.13 9.80
CA PHE A 134 22.83 18.30 10.88
C PHE A 134 21.74 17.39 11.47
N ASP A 135 20.81 16.95 10.61
CA ASP A 135 19.71 16.02 10.90
C ASP A 135 20.22 14.57 10.96
N ASP A 136 19.61 13.73 11.80
CA ASP A 136 19.92 12.30 11.93
C ASP A 136 21.42 11.96 12.04
N ILE A 137 22.07 12.59 13.01
CA ILE A 137 23.44 12.32 13.44
C ILE A 137 23.50 12.19 14.97
N ASP A 138 24.47 11.44 15.49
CA ASP A 138 24.73 11.37 16.92
C ASP A 138 25.23 12.72 17.48
N PRO A 139 24.84 13.12 18.70
CA PRO A 139 25.27 14.37 19.33
C PRO A 139 26.70 14.31 19.91
N GLU A 140 27.49 13.32 19.53
CA GLU A 140 28.86 13.06 20.00
C GLU A 140 29.89 13.85 19.16
N MET A 141 30.72 14.67 19.82
CA MET A 141 31.88 15.30 19.19
C MET A 141 33.13 14.42 19.23
N SER A 142 34.02 14.56 18.23
CA SER A 142 35.34 13.91 18.27
C SER A 142 36.19 14.44 19.43
N GLY A 143 37.28 13.73 19.78
CA GLY A 143 38.22 14.18 20.82
C GLY A 143 38.82 15.55 20.52
N ALA A 144 39.20 15.81 19.26
CA ALA A 144 39.77 17.09 18.83
C ALA A 144 38.73 18.23 18.89
N ASP A 145 37.48 17.95 18.52
CA ASP A 145 36.39 18.94 18.59
C ASP A 145 36.05 19.30 20.06
N LYS A 146 36.11 18.32 20.97
CA LYS A 146 35.93 18.50 22.42
C LYS A 146 37.04 19.36 23.07
N GLU A 147 38.22 19.49 22.45
CA GLU A 147 39.29 20.40 22.91
C GLU A 147 39.09 21.87 22.49
N ILE A 148 38.26 22.12 21.46
CA ILE A 148 38.13 23.43 20.80
C ILE A 148 36.74 24.05 20.97
N PHE A 149 35.67 23.24 20.97
CA PHE A 149 34.29 23.72 21.07
C PHE A 149 33.64 23.38 22.40
N GLN A 150 32.94 24.37 22.98
CA GLN A 150 32.29 24.26 24.30
C GLN A 150 31.12 23.26 24.30
N SER A 151 30.41 23.12 23.17
CA SER A 151 29.36 22.12 22.97
C SER A 151 29.10 21.90 21.47
N PHE A 152 28.34 20.86 21.13
CA PHE A 152 28.05 20.48 19.72
C PHE A 152 27.41 21.62 18.90
N ALA A 153 26.54 22.43 19.53
CA ALA A 153 25.96 23.62 18.91
C ALA A 153 27.02 24.67 18.56
N HIS A 154 28.08 24.83 19.36
CA HIS A 154 29.18 25.76 19.05
C HIS A 154 29.97 25.32 17.82
N ALA A 155 30.24 24.01 17.69
CA ALA A 155 30.94 23.44 16.54
C ALA A 155 30.15 23.66 15.24
N GLN A 156 28.87 23.30 15.25
CA GLN A 156 27.95 23.48 14.11
C GLN A 156 27.78 24.96 13.73
N VAL A 157 27.55 25.85 14.71
CA VAL A 157 27.44 27.30 14.47
C VAL A 157 28.73 27.89 13.91
N SER A 158 29.90 27.48 14.43
CA SER A 158 31.19 27.99 13.95
C SER A 158 31.39 27.67 12.47
N VAL A 159 31.23 26.41 12.08
CA VAL A 159 31.36 25.99 10.68
C VAL A 159 30.30 26.64 9.79
N THR A 160 29.04 26.71 10.24
CA THR A 160 27.94 27.30 9.46
C THR A 160 28.16 28.80 9.23
N ASN A 161 28.51 29.57 10.26
CA ASN A 161 28.79 31.00 10.13
C ASN A 161 30.04 31.25 9.25
N GLU A 162 31.08 30.41 9.34
CA GLU A 162 32.29 30.55 8.51
C GLU A 162 32.01 30.25 7.02
N VAL A 163 31.12 29.29 6.73
CA VAL A 163 30.67 28.97 5.36
C VAL A 163 29.73 30.05 4.81
N PHE A 164 28.75 30.50 5.60
CA PHE A 164 27.84 31.59 5.23
C PHE A 164 28.60 32.87 4.86
N THR A 165 29.54 33.28 5.73
CA THR A 165 30.40 34.46 5.49
C THR A 165 31.28 34.30 4.25
N HIS A 166 31.74 33.07 3.95
CA HIS A 166 32.61 32.77 2.82
C HIS A 166 31.87 32.80 1.47
N LEU A 167 30.65 32.27 1.42
CA LEU A 167 29.83 32.25 0.20
C LEU A 167 29.15 33.59 -0.07
N ALA A 168 28.95 34.41 0.97
CA ALA A 168 28.31 35.74 0.93
C ALA A 168 26.92 35.74 0.25
N GLN A 169 26.18 34.63 0.32
CA GLN A 169 24.84 34.49 -0.26
C GLN A 169 23.76 34.82 0.80
N PRO A 170 22.76 35.67 0.47
CA PRO A 170 21.77 36.13 1.45
C PRO A 170 20.65 35.12 1.73
N LYS A 171 20.60 33.99 1.00
CA LYS A 171 19.63 32.91 1.22
C LYS A 171 20.35 31.69 1.80
N PHE A 172 20.27 31.51 3.10
CA PHE A 172 20.93 30.41 3.79
C PHE A 172 20.03 29.78 4.86
N MET A 173 20.00 28.46 4.92
CA MET A 173 19.21 27.71 5.90
C MET A 173 20.09 26.75 6.73
N PHE A 174 19.65 26.46 7.96
CA PHE A 174 20.31 25.54 8.87
C PHE A 174 19.30 24.54 9.45
N CYS A 175 19.55 23.23 9.29
CA CYS A 175 18.78 22.20 9.99
C CYS A 175 19.53 21.73 11.24
N PRO A 176 19.00 21.99 12.45
CA PRO A 176 19.59 21.54 13.71
C PRO A 176 19.47 20.03 13.90
N THR A 177 20.34 19.46 14.76
CA THR A 177 20.19 18.05 15.21
C THR A 177 18.98 17.88 16.14
N GLN A 178 18.66 18.91 16.91
CA GLN A 178 17.39 18.99 17.65
C GLN A 178 16.38 19.77 16.80
N TYR A 179 15.74 19.11 15.81
CA TYR A 179 14.83 19.76 14.85
C TYR A 179 13.32 19.66 15.19
N CYS A 180 12.99 19.06 16.34
CA CYS A 180 11.62 18.94 16.86
C CYS A 180 11.63 18.89 18.40
N SER A 181 10.48 19.13 19.05
CA SER A 181 10.40 19.12 20.52
C SER A 181 10.82 17.79 21.16
N THR A 182 10.48 16.66 20.54
CA THR A 182 10.89 15.32 21.03
C THR A 182 12.40 15.08 20.97
N ARG A 183 13.16 15.86 20.18
CA ARG A 183 14.64 15.85 20.17
C ARG A 183 15.25 16.99 21.01
N ALA A 184 14.46 17.92 21.53
CA ALA A 184 14.96 19.04 22.32
C ALA A 184 15.22 18.61 23.78
N VAL A 185 16.49 18.63 24.21
CA VAL A 185 16.89 18.11 25.54
C VAL A 185 17.21 19.26 26.50
N PRO A 186 16.55 19.39 27.67
CA PRO A 186 15.47 18.53 28.19
C PRO A 186 14.06 18.92 27.68
N ASN A 187 13.93 20.08 27.04
CA ASN A 187 12.76 20.55 26.27
C ASN A 187 13.20 21.71 25.35
N VAL A 188 12.27 22.30 24.60
CA VAL A 188 12.55 23.42 23.67
C VAL A 188 13.13 24.64 24.41
N GLN A 189 12.45 25.13 25.45
CA GLN A 189 12.79 26.37 26.16
C GLN A 189 14.18 26.33 26.81
N THR A 190 14.50 25.22 27.49
CA THR A 190 15.73 25.10 28.29
C THR A 190 16.83 24.26 27.62
N SER A 191 16.67 23.88 26.34
CA SER A 191 17.76 23.25 25.57
C SER A 191 18.92 24.23 25.39
N GLU A 192 20.07 23.91 25.98
CA GLU A 192 21.33 24.65 25.80
C GLU A 192 21.77 24.64 24.33
N TYR A 193 21.52 23.53 23.63
CA TYR A 193 21.80 23.39 22.20
C TYR A 193 20.99 24.41 21.40
N LEU A 194 19.65 24.42 21.53
CA LEU A 194 18.79 25.35 20.77
C LEU A 194 19.04 26.81 21.16
N ASN A 195 19.23 27.09 22.45
CA ASN A 195 19.61 28.42 22.92
C ASN A 195 20.95 28.88 22.32
N THR A 196 21.93 27.99 22.15
CA THR A 196 23.21 28.31 21.52
C THR A 196 23.04 28.60 20.02
N ILE A 197 22.25 27.80 19.29
CA ILE A 197 21.91 28.08 17.88
C ILE A 197 21.24 29.46 17.77
N GLY A 198 20.17 29.71 18.53
CA GLY A 198 19.45 30.98 18.50
C GLY A 198 20.31 32.20 18.86
N GLN A 199 21.24 32.04 19.82
CA GLN A 199 22.15 33.10 20.26
C GLN A 199 23.31 33.40 19.31
N LYS A 200 23.87 32.39 18.63
CA LYS A 200 25.19 32.49 17.98
C LYS A 200 25.19 32.22 16.47
N LEU A 201 24.15 31.58 15.92
CA LEU A 201 23.97 31.51 14.46
C LEU A 201 23.68 32.92 13.92
N ALA A 202 24.27 33.26 12.76
CA ALA A 202 24.09 34.57 12.15
C ALA A 202 22.58 34.88 11.91
N PRO A 203 22.11 36.12 12.20
CA PRO A 203 20.68 36.44 12.20
C PRO A 203 19.99 36.33 10.84
N GLU A 204 20.76 36.38 9.75
CA GLU A 204 20.31 36.20 8.37
C GLU A 204 20.10 34.73 7.98
N ILE A 205 20.54 33.77 8.79
CA ILE A 205 20.38 32.33 8.52
C ILE A 205 19.05 31.85 9.10
N ASP A 206 18.15 31.39 8.24
CA ASP A 206 16.87 30.82 8.65
C ASP A 206 17.05 29.40 9.22
N ILE A 207 16.27 29.03 10.24
CA ILE A 207 16.39 27.73 10.93
C ILE A 207 15.21 26.82 10.56
N MET A 208 15.50 25.56 10.25
CA MET A 208 14.48 24.54 9.95
C MET A 208 13.91 23.89 11.23
N TRP A 209 12.62 23.52 11.20
CA TRP A 209 11.91 22.87 12.31
C TRP A 209 10.77 21.99 11.80
N THR A 210 10.51 20.81 12.40
CA THR A 210 9.41 19.91 11.98
C THR A 210 8.18 19.96 12.90
N GLY A 211 8.18 20.83 13.91
CA GLY A 211 7.10 20.98 14.90
C GLY A 211 7.37 20.23 16.21
N PRO A 212 6.33 19.82 16.95
CA PRO A 212 6.49 19.05 18.18
C PRO A 212 7.21 17.70 17.98
N LYS A 213 7.13 17.14 16.78
CA LYS A 213 7.57 15.79 16.43
C LYS A 213 8.32 15.73 15.10
N VAL A 214 8.87 14.56 14.76
CA VAL A 214 9.39 14.32 13.41
C VAL A 214 8.25 14.41 12.40
N ILE A 215 7.09 13.80 12.72
CA ILE A 215 5.86 13.89 11.94
C ILE A 215 4.76 14.49 12.84
N SER A 216 4.62 15.81 12.78
CA SER A 216 3.70 16.54 13.66
C SER A 216 2.24 16.41 13.19
N LYS A 217 1.35 15.84 14.02
CA LYS A 217 -0.09 15.83 13.74
C LYS A 217 -0.65 17.25 13.64
N ILE A 218 -0.32 18.12 14.60
CA ILE A 218 -0.75 19.51 14.69
C ILE A 218 0.47 20.40 14.96
N LEU A 219 0.51 21.58 14.35
CA LEU A 219 1.34 22.70 14.82
C LEU A 219 0.42 23.83 15.29
N SER A 220 0.60 24.27 16.53
CA SER A 220 -0.16 25.39 17.12
C SER A 220 0.60 26.71 17.05
N VAL A 221 -0.14 27.81 17.14
CA VAL A 221 0.40 29.17 17.22
C VAL A 221 1.29 29.33 18.45
N GLU A 222 0.92 28.70 19.55
CA GLU A 222 1.63 28.69 20.83
C GLU A 222 2.99 28.00 20.70
N HIS A 223 3.03 26.86 20.00
CA HIS A 223 4.28 26.13 19.78
C HIS A 223 5.25 26.90 18.87
N ILE A 224 4.75 27.52 17.78
CA ILE A 224 5.60 28.35 16.93
C ILE A 224 6.15 29.58 17.68
N ARG A 225 5.38 30.16 18.61
CA ARG A 225 5.85 31.26 19.48
C ARG A 225 6.98 30.81 20.42
N GLU A 226 6.82 29.68 21.11
CA GLU A 226 7.86 29.08 21.97
C GLU A 226 9.17 28.84 21.19
N VAL A 227 9.06 28.20 20.02
CA VAL A 227 10.20 27.90 19.15
C VAL A 227 10.87 29.19 18.66
N THR A 228 10.08 30.19 18.27
CA THR A 228 10.58 31.51 17.81
C THR A 228 11.32 32.27 18.91
N GLU A 229 10.90 32.15 20.18
CA GLU A 229 11.60 32.79 21.31
C GLU A 229 13.01 32.19 21.51
N VAL A 230 13.13 30.86 21.45
CA VAL A 230 14.43 30.16 21.61
C VAL A 230 15.32 30.35 20.39
N MET A 231 14.78 30.19 19.18
CA MET A 231 15.51 30.37 17.92
C MET A 231 15.83 31.84 17.62
N ARG A 232 15.10 32.79 18.22
CA ARG A 232 15.20 34.25 18.04
C ARG A 232 14.89 34.75 16.62
N ARG A 233 14.27 33.91 15.80
CA ARG A 233 13.80 34.21 14.44
C ARG A 233 12.67 33.23 14.06
N PRO A 234 11.71 33.65 13.20
CA PRO A 234 10.67 32.75 12.69
C PRO A 234 11.29 31.52 11.98
N PRO A 235 10.86 30.30 12.28
CA PRO A 235 11.40 29.10 11.63
C PRO A 235 10.87 28.93 10.20
N VAL A 236 11.60 28.14 9.40
CA VAL A 236 11.09 27.48 8.19
C VAL A 236 10.60 26.10 8.61
N ILE A 237 9.35 25.76 8.33
CA ILE A 237 8.87 24.40 8.62
C ILE A 237 9.35 23.44 7.55
N TRP A 238 10.04 22.38 7.97
CA TRP A 238 10.22 21.16 7.19
C TRP A 238 9.05 20.25 7.55
N ASP A 239 8.10 20.03 6.63
CA ASP A 239 6.84 19.37 6.96
C ASP A 239 6.75 17.95 6.42
N ASN A 240 6.95 16.97 7.30
CA ASN A 240 6.87 15.53 7.00
C ASN A 240 5.43 14.96 7.07
N LEU A 241 4.37 15.79 7.04
CA LEU A 241 2.97 15.32 7.08
C LEU A 241 2.64 14.29 5.98
N HIS A 242 3.36 14.32 4.85
CA HIS A 242 3.15 13.46 3.69
C HIS A 242 4.34 12.53 3.39
N ALA A 243 5.37 12.48 4.24
CA ALA A 243 6.49 11.57 4.06
C ALA A 243 6.05 10.11 4.31
N ASN A 244 6.56 9.16 3.53
CA ASN A 244 6.30 7.72 3.69
C ASN A 244 7.57 6.84 3.73
N ASP A 245 8.76 7.44 3.72
CA ASP A 245 10.05 6.74 3.75
C ASP A 245 10.26 5.82 4.96
N TYR A 246 9.67 6.17 6.11
CA TYR A 246 9.66 5.36 7.32
C TYR A 246 8.80 4.08 7.26
N ASP A 247 7.85 3.99 6.32
CA ASP A 247 6.96 2.84 6.13
C ASP A 247 6.41 2.83 4.70
N GLN A 248 7.19 2.29 3.77
CA GLN A 248 6.87 2.27 2.33
C GLN A 248 5.61 1.48 1.98
N ALA A 249 5.01 0.74 2.91
CA ALA A 249 3.68 0.13 2.73
C ALA A 249 2.52 1.16 2.86
N ARG A 250 2.84 2.43 3.19
CA ARG A 250 1.89 3.54 3.30
C ARG A 250 2.09 4.56 2.17
N LEU A 251 1.00 5.25 1.84
CA LEU A 251 0.96 6.35 0.89
C LEU A 251 0.02 7.43 1.46
N PHE A 252 0.31 8.70 1.20
CA PHE A 252 -0.43 9.84 1.74
C PHE A 252 -0.94 10.76 0.62
N LEU A 253 -2.25 10.64 0.37
CA LEU A 253 -3.06 11.34 -0.63
C LEU A 253 -4.10 12.27 0.02
N GLY A 254 -4.14 12.37 1.35
CA GLY A 254 -4.97 13.33 2.08
C GLY A 254 -4.50 14.79 1.92
N PRO A 255 -5.34 15.78 2.23
CA PRO A 255 -4.99 17.19 2.15
C PRO A 255 -4.05 17.65 3.26
N TYR A 256 -3.27 18.70 3.00
CA TYR A 256 -2.48 19.40 4.02
C TYR A 256 -3.38 19.89 5.18
N CYS A 257 -3.12 19.45 6.42
CA CYS A 257 -4.00 19.65 7.58
C CYS A 257 -3.23 19.82 8.90
N GLY A 258 -3.93 20.24 9.97
CA GLY A 258 -3.33 20.43 11.30
C GLY A 258 -2.41 21.65 11.45
N ARG A 259 -2.39 22.56 10.46
CA ARG A 259 -1.65 23.83 10.47
C ARG A 259 -2.62 24.97 10.19
N SER A 260 -2.89 25.85 11.16
CA SER A 260 -3.75 27.01 10.89
C SER A 260 -3.09 27.97 9.88
N PRO A 261 -3.83 28.60 8.95
CA PRO A 261 -3.36 29.76 8.21
C PRO A 261 -2.78 30.89 9.08
N ASP A 262 -3.15 30.98 10.36
CA ASP A 262 -2.59 31.94 11.32
C ASP A 262 -1.11 31.66 11.67
N LEU A 263 -0.55 30.53 11.25
CA LEU A 263 0.88 30.28 11.30
C LEU A 263 1.64 31.04 10.21
N ILE A 264 1.02 31.38 9.07
CA ILE A 264 1.70 32.02 7.93
C ILE A 264 2.44 33.31 8.33
N PRO A 265 1.86 34.23 9.15
CA PRO A 265 2.57 35.43 9.62
C PRO A 265 3.64 35.17 10.70
N LEU A 266 3.71 33.95 11.25
CA LEU A 266 4.63 33.56 12.34
C LEU A 266 5.81 32.72 11.87
N LEU A 267 5.88 32.43 10.57
CA LEU A 267 6.88 31.55 9.94
C LEU A 267 7.67 32.32 8.87
N ARG A 268 8.92 31.91 8.64
CA ARG A 268 9.65 32.27 7.42
C ARG A 268 9.08 31.56 6.20
N GLY A 269 8.58 30.34 6.39
CA GLY A 269 8.08 29.50 5.31
C GLY A 269 7.70 28.09 5.70
N VAL A 270 7.27 27.32 4.70
CA VAL A 270 6.99 25.88 4.77
C VAL A 270 7.54 25.21 3.51
N VAL A 271 8.36 24.18 3.69
CA VAL A 271 8.74 23.21 2.64
C VAL A 271 8.24 21.83 3.07
N THR A 272 7.41 21.18 2.25
CA THR A 272 6.95 19.81 2.56
C THR A 272 7.97 18.78 2.08
N ASN A 273 8.20 17.75 2.89
CA ASN A 273 8.85 16.51 2.52
C ASN A 273 7.73 15.47 2.28
N PRO A 274 7.40 15.15 1.01
CA PRO A 274 6.22 14.36 0.68
C PRO A 274 6.59 12.87 0.45
N ASN A 275 5.74 12.09 -0.21
CA ASN A 275 6.00 10.67 -0.47
C ASN A 275 7.24 10.50 -1.38
N CYS A 276 7.90 9.35 -1.32
CA CYS A 276 9.02 9.00 -2.20
C CYS A 276 8.56 8.97 -3.66
N GLU A 277 7.37 8.41 -3.90
CA GLU A 277 6.71 8.26 -5.19
C GLU A 277 6.27 9.65 -5.71
N TYR A 278 6.68 10.00 -6.93
CA TYR A 278 6.55 11.38 -7.41
C TYR A 278 5.11 11.78 -7.75
N GLY A 279 4.43 10.96 -8.57
CA GLY A 279 3.07 11.23 -9.06
C GLY A 279 2.00 11.42 -7.96
N PRO A 280 2.00 10.61 -6.88
CA PRO A 280 1.14 10.79 -5.70
C PRO A 280 1.20 12.17 -5.03
N ASN A 281 2.32 12.88 -5.13
CA ASN A 281 2.55 14.11 -4.38
C ASN A 281 1.75 15.32 -4.87
N PHE A 282 1.01 15.18 -5.98
CA PHE A 282 0.16 16.23 -6.53
C PHE A 282 -0.79 16.83 -5.47
N ILE A 283 -1.45 16.00 -4.66
CA ILE A 283 -2.41 16.47 -3.65
C ILE A 283 -1.69 17.18 -2.50
N ALA A 284 -0.61 16.59 -1.98
CA ALA A 284 0.18 17.17 -0.89
C ALA A 284 0.69 18.58 -1.25
N ILE A 285 1.30 18.71 -2.44
CA ILE A 285 1.89 19.95 -2.92
C ILE A 285 0.81 20.97 -3.30
N HIS A 286 -0.25 20.56 -4.02
CA HIS A 286 -1.31 21.48 -4.42
C HIS A 286 -2.13 21.99 -3.23
N THR A 287 -2.41 21.16 -2.22
CA THR A 287 -3.15 21.60 -1.02
C THR A 287 -2.29 22.51 -0.13
N LEU A 288 -0.99 22.26 -0.01
CA LEU A 288 -0.05 23.22 0.60
C LEU A 288 -0.03 24.57 -0.14
N ALA A 289 -0.03 24.56 -1.48
CA ALA A 289 -0.07 25.78 -2.28
C ALA A 289 -1.43 26.52 -2.19
N GLN A 290 -2.53 25.83 -1.91
CA GLN A 290 -3.81 26.47 -1.56
C GLN A 290 -3.76 27.07 -0.15
N TRP A 291 -3.14 26.37 0.82
CA TRP A 291 -2.96 26.85 2.19
C TRP A 291 -2.12 28.14 2.24
N SER A 292 -0.95 28.18 1.59
CA SER A 292 -0.02 29.32 1.66
C SER A 292 -0.56 30.60 0.99
N ARG A 293 -1.53 30.48 0.07
CA ARG A 293 -2.22 31.61 -0.57
C ARG A 293 -3.42 32.12 0.23
N SER A 294 -3.88 31.38 1.24
CA SER A 294 -5.04 31.75 2.08
C SER A 294 -4.78 33.02 2.92
N SER A 295 -5.82 33.57 3.54
CA SER A 295 -5.72 34.84 4.29
C SER A 295 -6.32 34.77 5.70
N SER A 296 -5.45 34.81 6.70
CA SER A 296 -5.77 34.94 8.14
C SER A 296 -6.63 36.19 8.48
N LEU A 297 -6.73 37.17 7.57
CA LEU A 297 -7.55 38.38 7.73
C LEU A 297 -9.08 38.16 7.73
N THR A 298 -9.59 36.95 7.52
CA THR A 298 -11.00 36.62 7.78
C THR A 298 -11.13 35.59 8.89
N SER A 299 -11.19 36.08 10.13
CA SER A 299 -11.55 35.27 11.30
C SER A 299 -13.02 34.84 11.23
N CYS A 300 -13.27 33.64 10.72
CA CYS A 300 -14.20 32.76 11.43
C CYS A 300 -13.56 32.45 12.79
N ASP A 301 -14.33 32.48 13.88
CA ASP A 301 -13.78 32.27 15.22
C ASP A 301 -13.07 30.91 15.30
N ASN A 302 -12.02 30.80 16.13
CA ASN A 302 -11.35 29.52 16.45
C ASN A 302 -12.33 28.44 16.95
N ASN A 303 -13.52 28.88 17.39
CA ASN A 303 -14.74 28.09 17.53
C ASN A 303 -15.00 27.14 16.36
N ASP A 304 -15.10 27.63 15.12
CA ASP A 304 -15.77 26.89 14.05
C ASP A 304 -14.92 25.81 13.37
N ALA A 305 -13.59 25.98 13.27
CA ALA A 305 -12.73 24.91 12.75
C ALA A 305 -12.68 23.73 13.73
N VAL A 306 -12.36 24.00 15.00
CA VAL A 306 -12.27 22.96 16.04
C VAL A 306 -13.65 22.38 16.38
N SER A 307 -14.73 23.17 16.31
CA SER A 307 -16.09 22.66 16.50
C SER A 307 -16.69 22.02 15.24
N ALA A 308 -16.13 22.18 14.05
CA ALA A 308 -16.48 21.33 12.91
C ALA A 308 -15.94 19.90 13.12
N ASP A 309 -14.67 19.77 13.51
CA ASP A 309 -14.07 18.46 13.81
C ASP A 309 -14.73 17.80 15.05
N ILE A 310 -15.02 18.58 16.12
CA ILE A 310 -15.76 18.06 17.28
C ILE A 310 -17.23 17.75 16.92
N ARG A 311 -17.90 18.51 16.04
CA ARG A 311 -19.23 18.13 15.53
C ARG A 311 -19.18 16.81 14.78
N LEU A 312 -18.15 16.55 13.97
CA LEU A 312 -17.97 15.25 13.32
C LEU A 312 -17.73 14.07 14.29
N GLU A 313 -17.30 14.33 15.53
CA GLU A 313 -17.23 13.30 16.58
C GLU A 313 -18.44 13.28 17.55
N THR A 314 -19.37 14.22 17.44
CA THR A 314 -20.55 14.32 18.35
C THR A 314 -21.92 14.34 17.66
N GLU A 315 -21.99 14.62 16.36
CA GLU A 315 -23.12 14.34 15.48
C GLU A 315 -22.95 12.93 14.90
N GLY A 316 -23.83 12.00 15.29
CA GLY A 316 -23.63 10.57 15.00
C GLY A 316 -23.87 10.19 13.54
N ASP A 317 -22.80 9.86 12.82
CA ASP A 317 -22.68 9.19 11.50
C ASP A 317 -23.45 9.77 10.27
N ASP A 318 -24.45 10.63 10.46
CA ASP A 318 -25.54 10.87 9.49
C ASP A 318 -25.68 12.34 9.01
N SER A 319 -24.72 13.23 9.31
CA SER A 319 -24.70 14.61 8.75
C SER A 319 -23.86 14.73 7.45
N SER A 320 -24.26 15.70 6.62
CA SER A 320 -24.09 15.72 5.15
C SER A 320 -22.64 15.81 4.61
N ASP A 321 -22.48 15.47 3.33
CA ASP A 321 -21.21 15.53 2.56
C ASP A 321 -20.77 16.97 2.17
N ASP A 322 -21.40 17.98 2.76
CA ASP A 322 -21.19 19.37 2.37
C ASP A 322 -19.87 19.93 2.93
N CYS A 323 -19.02 20.39 2.00
CA CYS A 323 -17.98 21.35 2.34
C CYS A 323 -18.65 22.62 2.90
N PRO A 324 -18.21 23.18 4.05
CA PRO A 324 -18.93 24.27 4.74
C PRO A 324 -19.32 25.43 3.81
N THR A 325 -20.63 25.55 3.57
CA THR A 325 -21.19 26.51 2.63
C THR A 325 -21.09 27.92 3.18
N GLY A 326 -20.45 28.83 2.44
CA GLY A 326 -20.24 30.23 2.86
C GLY A 326 -18.82 30.57 3.33
N LEU A 327 -17.88 29.62 3.32
CA LEU A 327 -16.45 29.93 3.47
C LEU A 327 -16.01 30.99 2.46
N SER A 328 -15.13 31.91 2.88
CA SER A 328 -14.62 32.95 1.99
C SER A 328 -13.80 32.35 0.85
N PRO A 329 -13.72 32.99 -0.34
CA PRO A 329 -12.92 32.47 -1.45
C PRO A 329 -11.45 32.19 -1.09
N ASN A 330 -10.91 32.95 -0.13
CA ASN A 330 -9.51 32.89 0.33
C ASN A 330 -9.33 32.15 1.68
N ALA A 331 -10.38 31.53 2.23
CA ALA A 331 -10.29 30.70 3.42
C ALA A 331 -9.83 29.28 3.05
N TYR A 332 -8.86 28.74 3.80
CA TYR A 332 -8.42 27.36 3.65
C TYR A 332 -9.37 26.40 4.38
N HIS A 333 -9.70 25.27 3.75
CA HIS A 333 -10.42 24.17 4.39
C HIS A 333 -9.99 22.84 3.75
N PRO A 334 -9.49 21.84 4.53
CA PRO A 334 -8.84 20.66 3.95
C PRO A 334 -9.69 19.90 2.92
N ARG A 335 -11.00 19.68 3.19
CA ARG A 335 -11.90 18.98 2.24
C ARG A 335 -12.15 19.77 0.96
N ARG A 336 -12.15 21.11 1.02
CA ARG A 336 -12.28 21.97 -0.17
C ARG A 336 -11.01 21.87 -1.02
N ALA A 337 -9.86 21.95 -0.36
CA ALA A 337 -8.57 21.87 -1.02
C ALA A 337 -8.34 20.50 -1.66
N LEU A 338 -8.75 19.41 -0.99
CA LEU A 338 -8.77 18.05 -1.53
C LEU A 338 -9.64 17.96 -2.79
N ARG A 339 -10.91 18.35 -2.72
CA ARG A 339 -11.84 18.27 -3.87
C ARG A 339 -11.32 19.05 -5.08
N MET A 340 -10.72 20.23 -4.86
CA MET A 340 -10.03 21.00 -5.92
C MET A 340 -8.77 20.30 -6.44
N ALA A 341 -7.98 19.65 -5.58
CA ALA A 341 -6.78 18.93 -5.99
C ALA A 341 -7.10 17.65 -6.79
N LEU A 342 -8.13 16.88 -6.42
CA LEU A 342 -8.55 15.69 -7.14
C LEU A 342 -9.12 16.02 -8.53
N GLN A 343 -9.86 17.14 -8.63
CA GLN A 343 -10.38 17.64 -9.90
C GLN A 343 -9.27 17.98 -10.89
N ASP A 344 -8.21 18.66 -10.43
CA ASP A 344 -7.03 19.00 -11.24
C ASP A 344 -6.14 17.78 -11.51
N TRP A 345 -6.03 16.83 -10.57
CA TRP A 345 -5.18 15.64 -10.70
C TRP A 345 -5.72 14.66 -11.77
N LEU A 346 -7.03 14.65 -12.01
CA LEU A 346 -7.65 13.83 -13.05
C LEU A 346 -7.13 14.18 -14.47
N GLU A 347 -6.66 15.41 -14.70
CA GLU A 347 -6.02 15.79 -15.97
C GLU A 347 -4.67 15.05 -16.15
N GLU A 348 -3.88 14.89 -15.08
CA GLU A 348 -2.57 14.23 -15.12
C GLU A 348 -2.66 12.75 -15.51
N PHE A 349 -3.73 12.04 -15.10
CA PHE A 349 -4.00 10.65 -15.53
C PHE A 349 -4.33 10.52 -17.02
N ASN A 350 -4.80 11.62 -17.63
CA ASN A 350 -5.18 11.69 -19.05
C ASN A 350 -4.03 12.11 -19.97
N HIS A 351 -2.90 12.56 -19.43
CA HIS A 351 -1.67 12.78 -20.18
C HIS A 351 -1.13 11.46 -20.75
N ASN A 352 -0.72 11.45 -22.03
CA ASN A 352 -0.06 10.31 -22.65
C ASN A 352 1.39 10.25 -22.16
N VAL A 353 1.70 9.33 -21.24
CA VAL A 353 3.07 9.11 -20.74
C VAL A 353 3.36 7.62 -20.82
N SER A 354 4.11 7.21 -21.83
CA SER A 354 4.57 5.83 -22.01
C SER A 354 5.61 5.49 -20.94
N ALA A 355 5.42 4.39 -20.22
CA ALA A 355 6.37 3.92 -19.21
C ALA A 355 6.40 2.38 -19.18
N TYR A 356 7.61 1.81 -19.08
CA TYR A 356 7.85 0.37 -19.14
C TYR A 356 9.08 -0.03 -18.30
N GLY A 357 9.09 -1.27 -17.81
CA GLY A 357 10.13 -1.78 -16.91
C GLY A 357 9.54 -2.40 -15.63
N THR A 358 10.37 -2.61 -14.62
CA THR A 358 9.97 -3.29 -13.36
C THR A 358 9.45 -2.28 -12.34
N ILE A 359 8.23 -2.48 -11.84
CA ILE A 359 7.65 -1.70 -10.73
C ILE A 359 8.58 -1.76 -9.50
N GLN A 360 8.90 -0.60 -8.95
CA GLN A 360 9.61 -0.51 -7.68
C GLN A 360 8.67 -0.98 -6.56
N GLN A 361 8.94 -2.18 -6.03
CA GLN A 361 8.19 -2.72 -4.90
C GLN A 361 8.52 -1.92 -3.62
N PRO A 362 7.51 -1.59 -2.79
CA PRO A 362 7.74 -1.21 -1.40
C PRO A 362 8.68 -2.21 -0.71
N GLN A 363 9.70 -1.71 -0.01
CA GLN A 363 10.54 -2.58 0.79
C GLN A 363 9.74 -3.10 1.98
N ILE A 364 9.43 -4.39 1.96
CA ILE A 364 8.81 -5.11 3.07
C ILE A 364 9.70 -4.91 4.31
N PRO A 365 9.24 -4.17 5.34
CA PRO A 365 10.06 -3.96 6.52
C PRO A 365 10.28 -5.31 7.20
N THR A 366 11.52 -5.61 7.60
CA THR A 366 11.78 -6.75 8.47
C THR A 366 10.96 -6.60 9.77
N PRO A 367 10.51 -7.71 10.39
CA PRO A 367 9.86 -7.66 11.70
C PRO A 367 10.83 -7.19 12.79
N VAL A 368 10.90 -5.86 12.98
CA VAL A 368 11.67 -5.23 14.06
C VAL A 368 10.76 -5.14 15.29
N PRO A 369 11.16 -5.69 16.46
CA PRO A 369 10.43 -5.49 17.70
C PRO A 369 10.32 -4.00 18.05
N ILE A 370 9.09 -3.50 18.20
CA ILE A 370 8.86 -2.08 18.53
C ILE A 370 9.24 -1.84 19.99
N LEU A 371 10.20 -0.94 20.22
CA LEU A 371 10.52 -0.41 21.54
C LEU A 371 9.54 0.72 21.91
N PRO A 372 8.63 0.54 22.89
CA PRO A 372 7.98 1.68 23.53
C PRO A 372 9.02 2.41 24.41
N SER A 373 9.17 3.72 24.23
CA SER A 373 10.10 4.51 25.04
C SER A 373 9.62 4.60 26.50
N VAL A 374 10.27 3.88 27.40
CA VAL A 374 9.93 3.85 28.83
C VAL A 374 10.28 5.18 29.50
N ASN A 375 9.36 6.16 29.48
CA ASN A 375 9.39 7.34 30.36
C ASN A 375 8.08 8.17 30.43
N THR A 376 6.89 7.55 30.41
CA THR A 376 5.63 8.27 30.75
C THR A 376 4.60 7.38 31.46
N CYS A 377 5.01 6.66 32.50
CA CYS A 377 4.08 5.93 33.36
C CYS A 377 3.25 6.90 34.22
N MET A 378 1.97 7.09 33.90
CA MET A 378 1.06 7.88 34.74
C MET A 378 0.91 7.25 36.13
N SER A 379 1.27 8.01 37.18
CA SER A 379 1.10 7.59 38.57
C SER A 379 -0.37 7.69 38.99
N LEU A 380 -1.16 6.65 38.71
CA LEU A 380 -2.53 6.52 39.23
C LEU A 380 -2.51 5.92 40.64
N THR A 381 -2.81 6.74 41.64
CA THR A 381 -2.81 6.37 43.05
C THR A 381 -3.93 5.38 43.38
N SER A 382 -3.57 4.17 43.79
CA SER A 382 -4.53 3.10 44.13
C SER A 382 -5.20 3.34 45.48
N THR A 383 -6.53 3.50 45.50
CA THR A 383 -7.36 3.30 46.70
C THR A 383 -7.97 1.90 46.69
N THR A 384 -7.88 1.20 47.82
CA THR A 384 -8.12 -0.25 47.89
C THR A 384 -9.50 -0.62 48.44
N LEU A 385 -10.30 -1.33 47.64
CA LEU A 385 -11.32 -2.26 48.11
C LEU A 385 -11.12 -3.59 47.39
N ALA A 386 -11.09 -4.70 48.15
CA ALA A 386 -10.66 -6.00 47.66
C ALA A 386 -11.83 -6.93 47.36
N THR A 387 -11.73 -7.70 46.28
CA THR A 387 -12.57 -8.88 46.02
C THR A 387 -11.73 -9.90 45.22
N PRO A 388 -11.57 -11.15 45.66
CA PRO A 388 -10.64 -12.10 45.03
C PRO A 388 -11.29 -12.90 43.90
N GLY A 389 -10.57 -13.07 42.78
CA GLY A 389 -10.83 -14.17 41.83
C GLY A 389 -11.09 -13.78 40.37
N LEU A 390 -10.09 -13.21 39.68
CA LEU A 390 -9.85 -13.28 38.23
C LEU A 390 -8.43 -12.71 37.96
N PRO A 391 -7.61 -13.28 37.05
CA PRO A 391 -6.32 -12.69 36.71
C PRO A 391 -6.50 -11.47 35.79
N GLN A 392 -5.93 -10.33 36.16
CA GLN A 392 -5.85 -9.18 35.27
C GLN A 392 -4.70 -9.37 34.26
N PRO A 393 -4.84 -8.91 32.99
CA PRO A 393 -3.78 -8.99 32.00
C PRO A 393 -2.61 -8.07 32.40
N ASN A 394 -1.45 -8.67 32.66
CA ASN A 394 -0.27 -7.96 33.15
C ASN A 394 0.58 -7.48 31.97
N ILE A 395 0.45 -6.19 31.62
CA ILE A 395 1.05 -5.57 30.41
C ILE A 395 2.60 -5.66 30.40
N ASN A 396 3.23 -5.84 31.56
CA ASN A 396 4.70 -5.87 31.70
C ASN A 396 5.40 -7.06 31.03
N ILE A 397 4.68 -8.12 30.62
CA ILE A 397 5.30 -9.36 30.09
C ILE A 397 6.03 -9.12 28.75
N LEU A 398 5.74 -8.02 28.03
CA LEU A 398 6.46 -7.65 26.81
C LEU A 398 7.87 -7.07 27.05
N ALA A 399 8.24 -6.73 28.29
CA ALA A 399 9.40 -5.87 28.58
C ALA A 399 10.73 -6.61 28.82
N GLU A 400 10.73 -7.88 29.22
CA GLU A 400 11.93 -8.57 29.74
C GLU A 400 12.70 -9.39 28.69
N ALA A 401 12.23 -9.47 27.43
CA ALA A 401 12.83 -10.30 26.39
C ALA A 401 13.66 -9.53 25.33
N VAL A 402 13.72 -8.20 25.41
CA VAL A 402 14.32 -7.33 24.37
C VAL A 402 15.34 -6.37 25.00
N GLN A 403 16.58 -6.84 25.14
CA GLN A 403 17.72 -6.04 25.60
C GLN A 403 18.95 -6.28 24.72
N ASP A 404 18.93 -5.84 23.44
CA ASP A 404 20.19 -5.45 22.78
C ASP A 404 20.02 -4.60 21.49
N THR A 405 20.95 -3.65 21.33
CA THR A 405 21.41 -2.97 20.09
C THR A 405 20.46 -2.13 19.18
N THR A 406 20.81 -0.84 19.10
CA THR A 406 20.84 0.08 17.92
C THR A 406 19.91 -0.16 16.71
N PHE A 407 19.10 0.86 16.39
CA PHE A 407 18.40 1.02 15.11
C PHE A 407 19.39 1.45 14.01
N ASN A 408 19.75 0.52 13.11
CA ASN A 408 20.35 0.86 11.82
C ASN A 408 19.26 0.76 10.74
N PRO A 409 18.98 1.81 9.94
CA PRO A 409 18.13 1.67 8.76
C PRO A 409 18.80 0.71 7.76
N THR A 410 18.00 -0.13 7.11
CA THR A 410 18.48 -1.02 6.04
C THR A 410 19.07 -0.18 4.92
N MET A 411 20.38 -0.33 4.67
CA MET A 411 21.06 0.45 3.64
C MET A 411 20.57 0.07 2.25
N ASN A 412 19.90 1.01 1.60
CA ASN A 412 19.63 0.96 0.16
C ASN A 412 20.95 0.90 -0.63
N PRO A 413 20.93 0.35 -1.87
CA PRO A 413 22.02 0.58 -2.80
C PRO A 413 22.14 2.09 -3.05
N ILE A 414 23.27 2.66 -2.60
CA ILE A 414 23.59 4.09 -2.70
C ILE A 414 23.56 4.53 -4.16
N MET A 415 22.91 5.67 -4.45
CA MET A 415 22.63 6.11 -5.83
C MET A 415 23.26 7.46 -6.17
N ASN A 416 23.53 7.66 -7.46
CA ASN A 416 23.88 8.96 -7.99
C ASN A 416 22.60 9.69 -8.43
N SER A 417 22.11 10.60 -7.59
CA SER A 417 20.86 11.35 -7.78
C SER A 417 20.79 12.16 -9.09
N LEU A 418 21.92 12.38 -9.76
CA LEU A 418 22.02 13.12 -11.02
C LEU A 418 22.18 12.21 -12.25
N VAL A 419 22.51 10.93 -12.09
CA VAL A 419 22.92 10.03 -13.20
C VAL A 419 22.37 8.59 -13.09
N SER A 420 21.58 8.25 -12.06
CA SER A 420 21.09 6.87 -11.87
C SER A 420 20.05 6.45 -12.91
N GLU A 421 20.29 5.31 -13.55
CA GLU A 421 19.33 4.65 -14.45
C GLU A 421 17.99 4.39 -13.74
N ASN A 422 16.88 4.56 -14.47
CA ASN A 422 15.56 4.30 -13.94
C ASN A 422 15.08 2.89 -14.35
N LYS A 423 14.62 2.10 -13.36
CA LYS A 423 14.05 0.76 -13.61
C LYS A 423 12.73 0.79 -14.37
N VAL A 424 12.05 1.94 -14.35
CA VAL A 424 10.92 2.26 -15.21
C VAL A 424 11.41 3.33 -16.18
N LEU A 425 11.62 2.95 -17.43
CA LEU A 425 11.96 3.87 -18.50
C LEU A 425 10.67 4.59 -18.94
N VAL A 426 10.74 5.92 -19.01
CA VAL A 426 9.65 6.78 -19.48
C VAL A 426 10.00 7.26 -20.87
N ASP A 427 9.18 6.91 -21.85
CA ASP A 427 9.29 7.39 -23.23
C ASP A 427 8.52 8.72 -23.34
N THR A 428 9.25 9.80 -23.05
CA THR A 428 8.82 11.16 -23.40
C THR A 428 9.09 11.36 -24.88
N GLY A 429 8.05 11.30 -25.71
CA GLY A 429 8.12 11.31 -27.19
C GLY A 429 8.59 12.63 -27.82
N HIS A 430 9.80 13.07 -27.48
CA HIS A 430 10.56 14.09 -28.18
C HIS A 430 11.42 13.44 -29.26
N GLU A 431 11.19 13.80 -30.52
CA GLU A 431 12.07 13.44 -31.64
C GLU A 431 13.37 14.25 -31.59
N GLU A 432 14.30 13.90 -30.69
CA GLU A 432 15.69 14.34 -30.77
C GLU A 432 16.54 13.29 -31.51
N ALA A 433 17.21 13.73 -32.59
CA ALA A 433 17.87 12.84 -33.53
C ALA A 433 19.33 12.53 -33.14
N ASP A 434 19.70 11.26 -33.31
CA ASP A 434 21.07 10.71 -33.42
C ASP A 434 22.16 11.25 -32.48
N THR A 435 22.51 10.43 -31.47
CA THR A 435 23.89 9.92 -31.38
C THR A 435 23.93 8.58 -30.66
N ALA A 436 23.90 7.47 -31.41
CA ALA A 436 23.99 6.12 -30.83
C ALA A 436 25.44 5.77 -30.43
N SER A 437 25.75 5.84 -29.13
CA SER A 437 26.98 5.31 -28.56
C SER A 437 26.82 3.84 -28.16
N THR A 438 27.49 2.93 -28.87
CA THR A 438 27.45 1.48 -28.61
C THR A 438 27.97 1.11 -27.21
N VAL A 439 27.16 0.41 -26.42
CA VAL A 439 27.58 -0.25 -25.18
C VAL A 439 27.85 -1.74 -25.46
N SER A 440 29.06 -2.20 -25.15
CA SER A 440 29.45 -3.60 -25.29
C SER A 440 28.85 -4.47 -24.19
N GLN A 441 28.32 -5.65 -24.56
CA GLN A 441 27.97 -6.69 -23.60
C GLN A 441 29.18 -7.58 -23.33
N ASP A 442 29.83 -7.41 -22.17
CA ASP A 442 30.81 -8.37 -21.65
C ASP A 442 30.17 -9.26 -20.57
N ALA A 443 29.93 -10.53 -20.90
CA ALA A 443 29.41 -11.52 -19.97
C ALA A 443 30.56 -12.39 -19.42
N SER A 444 30.94 -12.18 -18.16
CA SER A 444 32.07 -12.87 -17.53
C SER A 444 31.74 -14.30 -17.07
N SER A 445 31.67 -15.25 -18.00
CA SER A 445 31.72 -16.69 -17.68
C SER A 445 33.16 -17.13 -17.38
N THR A 446 33.35 -18.02 -16.40
CA THR A 446 34.68 -18.44 -15.90
C THR A 446 35.46 -19.32 -16.88
N SER A 447 36.80 -19.26 -16.79
CA SER A 447 37.75 -19.82 -17.75
C SER A 447 38.01 -21.33 -17.60
N GLY A 448 38.27 -22.02 -18.73
CA GLY A 448 38.52 -23.47 -18.71
C GLY A 448 39.05 -24.12 -20.00
N VAL A 449 40.33 -23.87 -20.33
CA VAL A 449 41.24 -24.76 -21.12
C VAL A 449 40.91 -25.05 -22.61
N GLU A 450 41.75 -24.50 -23.49
CA GLU A 450 42.07 -24.98 -24.86
C GLU A 450 43.28 -25.97 -24.83
N PRO A 451 43.74 -26.67 -25.91
CA PRO A 451 43.63 -26.32 -27.35
C PRO A 451 43.43 -27.51 -28.36
N MET A 452 43.55 -27.20 -29.67
CA MET A 452 44.02 -28.03 -30.82
C MET A 452 43.03 -28.50 -31.93
N ASP A 453 43.04 -27.72 -33.02
CA ASP A 453 43.31 -28.12 -34.43
C ASP A 453 42.26 -28.66 -35.45
N CYS A 454 42.43 -28.13 -36.69
CA CYS A 454 42.11 -28.67 -38.03
C CYS A 454 40.68 -28.65 -38.64
N ASN A 455 40.37 -27.58 -39.40
CA ASN A 455 40.08 -27.52 -40.87
C ASN A 455 39.41 -28.71 -41.64
N PRO A 456 38.74 -28.48 -42.82
CA PRO A 456 38.13 -27.24 -43.37
C PRO A 456 36.74 -27.44 -44.07
N SER A 457 36.24 -26.37 -44.72
CA SER A 457 35.00 -26.25 -45.55
C SER A 457 35.07 -26.98 -46.93
N PRO A 458 34.13 -26.83 -47.92
CA PRO A 458 32.84 -26.08 -47.97
C PRO A 458 31.64 -26.73 -48.76
N ALA A 459 30.55 -25.94 -48.89
CA ALA A 459 29.68 -25.74 -50.08
C ALA A 459 28.57 -26.76 -50.50
N THR A 460 27.32 -26.25 -50.54
CA THR A 460 26.58 -26.03 -51.80
C THR A 460 25.47 -24.97 -51.63
N SER A 461 25.01 -24.35 -52.73
CA SER A 461 24.05 -23.22 -52.80
C SER A 461 23.50 -23.11 -54.25
N PRO A 462 22.72 -22.08 -54.63
CA PRO A 462 21.37 -21.66 -54.21
C PRO A 462 20.40 -21.94 -55.43
N PRO A 463 19.52 -21.07 -56.01
CA PRO A 463 18.95 -19.77 -55.61
C PRO A 463 17.47 -19.43 -56.03
N HIS A 464 17.00 -18.22 -55.64
CA HIS A 464 16.05 -17.31 -56.34
C HIS A 464 14.57 -17.77 -56.57
N ASN A 465 13.52 -16.96 -56.90
CA ASN A 465 13.13 -15.51 -56.84
C ASN A 465 11.61 -15.43 -57.28
N GLU A 466 10.79 -14.36 -57.24
CA GLU A 466 10.79 -12.97 -56.71
C GLU A 466 9.34 -12.40 -56.64
N ASP A 467 9.15 -11.27 -55.96
CA ASP A 467 8.18 -10.16 -56.15
C ASP A 467 6.64 -10.29 -56.31
N SER A 468 5.95 -9.61 -55.37
CA SER A 468 5.11 -8.39 -55.53
C SER A 468 4.08 -8.18 -56.67
N MET A 469 2.85 -7.76 -56.32
CA MET A 469 2.32 -6.38 -56.54
C MET A 469 0.84 -6.17 -56.08
N MET A 470 0.40 -4.88 -56.05
CA MET A 470 -0.90 -4.36 -55.56
C MET A 470 -2.01 -4.30 -56.63
N ILE A 471 -3.27 -4.00 -56.23
CA ILE A 471 -4.13 -2.91 -56.78
C ILE A 471 -5.47 -2.76 -56.02
N GLU A 472 -6.02 -1.55 -55.98
CA GLU A 472 -7.25 -1.12 -55.27
C GLU A 472 -8.52 -1.08 -56.17
N ASN A 473 -9.72 -0.97 -55.55
CA ASN A 473 -10.78 0.07 -55.75
C ASN A 473 -12.24 -0.43 -55.59
N GLY A 474 -13.19 0.47 -55.26
CA GLY A 474 -14.59 0.37 -55.75
C GLY A 474 -15.76 0.52 -54.76
N GLU A 475 -16.21 1.75 -54.55
CA GLU A 475 -17.32 2.31 -53.75
C GLU A 475 -18.74 1.63 -53.67
N VAL A 476 -19.36 1.88 -52.51
CA VAL A 476 -20.79 2.03 -52.07
C VAL A 476 -21.80 2.76 -53.01
N PRO A 477 -23.11 3.01 -52.67
CA PRO A 477 -24.14 2.29 -51.83
C PRO A 477 -25.58 2.26 -52.46
N LYS A 478 -26.61 1.74 -51.74
CA LYS A 478 -28.04 2.22 -51.59
C LYS A 478 -28.98 1.14 -50.98
N VAL A 479 -30.19 1.37 -50.44
CA VAL A 479 -30.82 2.41 -49.56
C VAL A 479 -32.32 2.07 -49.34
N GLU A 480 -32.86 2.30 -48.12
CA GLU A 480 -34.30 2.32 -47.73
C GLU A 480 -35.13 1.00 -47.94
N SER A 481 -36.29 0.75 -47.29
CA SER A 481 -37.29 1.65 -46.66
C SER A 481 -38.01 1.06 -45.41
N GLU A 482 -38.75 1.90 -44.68
CA GLU A 482 -39.53 1.61 -43.46
C GLU A 482 -41.00 1.16 -43.74
N GLU A 483 -41.71 0.61 -42.73
CA GLU A 483 -42.94 1.20 -42.14
C GLU A 483 -43.48 0.40 -40.92
N ASP A 484 -44.41 0.98 -40.16
CA ASP A 484 -44.90 0.57 -38.81
C ASP A 484 -46.43 0.76 -38.67
N LYS A 485 -47.11 0.04 -37.72
CA LYS A 485 -48.31 0.45 -36.91
C LYS A 485 -49.10 -0.68 -36.18
N THR A 486 -48.99 -0.69 -34.84
CA THR A 486 -50.08 -0.57 -33.80
C THR A 486 -51.47 -1.28 -33.87
N THR A 487 -51.69 -2.26 -32.96
CA THR A 487 -52.77 -2.42 -31.90
C THR A 487 -54.31 -2.21 -32.15
N PRO A 488 -55.28 -2.53 -31.22
CA PRO A 488 -55.34 -3.34 -29.96
C PRO A 488 -56.59 -4.32 -29.87
N VAL A 489 -57.08 -4.62 -28.63
CA VAL A 489 -58.35 -5.31 -28.17
C VAL A 489 -58.17 -6.80 -27.75
N ILE A 490 -58.72 -7.38 -26.66
CA ILE A 490 -59.09 -7.04 -25.24
C ILE A 490 -59.75 -8.31 -24.62
N GLU A 491 -59.47 -8.61 -23.33
CA GLU A 491 -60.16 -9.50 -22.35
C GLU A 491 -60.76 -10.89 -22.71
N THR A 492 -60.33 -11.93 -21.97
CA THR A 492 -61.10 -12.57 -20.87
C THR A 492 -60.18 -13.43 -19.97
N ALA A 493 -60.64 -13.87 -18.79
CA ALA A 493 -59.80 -14.46 -17.73
C ALA A 493 -60.33 -15.79 -17.17
N GLN A 494 -59.42 -16.61 -16.59
CA GLN A 494 -59.70 -17.53 -15.47
C GLN A 494 -58.40 -18.02 -14.79
N ASP A 495 -58.50 -18.44 -13.53
CA ASP A 495 -57.37 -18.77 -12.63
C ASP A 495 -56.75 -20.16 -12.88
N GLU A 496 -55.46 -20.33 -12.52
CA GLU A 496 -55.06 -21.33 -11.50
C GLU A 496 -53.69 -20.99 -10.88
N LEU A 497 -53.43 -21.47 -9.66
CA LEU A 497 -52.25 -21.13 -8.86
C LEU A 497 -51.13 -22.18 -8.96
N SER A 498 -49.89 -21.75 -9.27
CA SER A 498 -48.68 -22.56 -9.00
C SER A 498 -47.50 -21.66 -8.61
N VAL A 499 -47.04 -21.75 -7.36
CA VAL A 499 -45.93 -20.94 -6.84
C VAL A 499 -44.59 -21.58 -7.19
N THR A 500 -43.75 -20.87 -7.93
CA THR A 500 -42.30 -21.16 -8.06
C THR A 500 -41.52 -19.86 -7.85
N ALA A 501 -40.67 -19.83 -6.82
CA ALA A 501 -39.98 -18.62 -6.38
C ALA A 501 -38.46 -18.78 -6.43
N LYS A 502 -37.88 -18.51 -7.61
CA LYS A 502 -36.47 -18.16 -7.81
C LYS A 502 -36.37 -17.16 -8.97
N THR A 503 -36.58 -15.89 -8.66
CA THR A 503 -36.44 -14.78 -9.60
C THR A 503 -35.63 -13.67 -8.94
N SER A 504 -34.63 -13.15 -9.65
CA SER A 504 -33.78 -12.07 -9.12
C SER A 504 -34.60 -10.81 -8.86
N LEU A 505 -34.47 -10.22 -7.67
CA LEU A 505 -35.11 -8.96 -7.30
C LEU A 505 -34.23 -7.77 -7.69
N THR A 506 -34.11 -7.53 -9.00
CA THR A 506 -33.61 -6.24 -9.50
C THR A 506 -34.66 -5.15 -9.28
N LEU A 507 -34.54 -4.43 -8.17
CA LEU A 507 -35.24 -3.15 -8.01
C LEU A 507 -34.65 -2.11 -8.98
N PRO A 508 -35.47 -1.30 -9.67
CA PRO A 508 -34.99 -0.26 -10.55
C PRO A 508 -34.46 0.92 -9.73
N LEU A 509 -33.16 0.91 -9.43
CA LEU A 509 -32.44 2.13 -9.09
C LEU A 509 -32.32 2.98 -10.36
N ASP A 510 -32.50 4.30 -10.26
CA ASP A 510 -32.16 5.26 -11.33
C ASP A 510 -30.63 5.40 -11.45
N SER A 511 -29.97 4.29 -11.82
CA SER A 511 -28.59 4.31 -12.28
C SER A 511 -28.58 4.83 -13.71
N THR A 512 -28.27 6.13 -13.86
CA THR A 512 -27.68 6.60 -15.10
C THR A 512 -26.45 5.73 -15.36
N GLN A 513 -26.52 4.86 -16.36
CA GLN A 513 -25.42 3.96 -16.71
C GLN A 513 -24.23 4.80 -17.14
N ASP A 514 -23.27 4.97 -16.22
CA ASP A 514 -21.97 5.57 -16.49
C ASP A 514 -21.15 4.61 -17.37
N ASN A 515 -21.51 4.59 -18.65
CA ASN A 515 -20.80 3.88 -19.71
C ASN A 515 -19.43 4.52 -20.04
N SER A 516 -18.92 5.41 -19.19
CA SER A 516 -17.52 5.86 -19.27
C SER A 516 -16.61 4.82 -18.61
N ASP A 517 -15.83 4.13 -19.44
CA ASP A 517 -14.81 3.16 -19.00
C ASP A 517 -13.51 3.84 -18.51
N GLY A 518 -13.59 5.14 -18.23
CA GLY A 518 -12.50 6.00 -17.78
C GLY A 518 -12.57 6.31 -16.28
N LEU A 519 -11.49 6.88 -15.75
CA LEU A 519 -11.36 7.28 -14.35
C LEU A 519 -12.23 8.51 -14.03
N THR A 520 -12.91 8.53 -12.88
CA THR A 520 -13.70 9.69 -12.42
C THR A 520 -13.04 10.41 -11.23
N VAL A 521 -13.59 11.58 -10.85
CA VAL A 521 -13.18 12.28 -9.62
C VAL A 521 -13.58 11.49 -8.37
N ASP A 522 -14.67 10.71 -8.43
CA ASP A 522 -15.13 9.88 -7.32
C ASP A 522 -14.21 8.66 -7.09
N ASP A 523 -13.71 8.05 -8.17
CA ASP A 523 -12.64 7.03 -8.08
C ASP A 523 -11.40 7.61 -7.37
N LEU A 524 -11.03 8.86 -7.66
CA LEU A 524 -9.91 9.55 -7.01
C LEU A 524 -10.22 9.97 -5.56
N HIS A 525 -11.47 10.30 -5.24
CA HIS A 525 -11.92 10.56 -3.86
C HIS A 525 -11.86 9.28 -3.01
N LEU A 526 -12.27 8.13 -3.54
CA LEU A 526 -12.10 6.82 -2.90
C LEU A 526 -10.62 6.48 -2.71
N LEU A 527 -9.78 6.68 -3.74
CA LEU A 527 -8.34 6.46 -3.65
C LEU A 527 -7.70 7.30 -2.53
N ALA A 528 -8.08 8.58 -2.42
CA ALA A 528 -7.58 9.48 -1.38
C ALA A 528 -8.06 9.10 0.03
N ASP A 529 -9.31 8.62 0.18
CA ASP A 529 -9.84 8.14 1.47
C ASP A 529 -9.14 6.86 1.96
N LEU A 530 -8.77 5.96 1.03
CA LEU A 530 -8.06 4.72 1.33
C LEU A 530 -6.61 4.95 1.77
N PHE A 531 -5.98 6.02 1.26
CA PHE A 531 -4.58 6.37 1.51
C PHE A 531 -4.44 7.80 2.09
N TYR A 532 -5.17 8.09 3.17
CA TYR A 532 -5.39 9.45 3.64
C TYR A 532 -4.15 10.11 4.32
N LEU A 533 -3.96 9.95 5.64
CA LEU A 533 -2.93 10.68 6.41
C LEU A 533 -2.20 9.82 7.48
N PRO A 534 -1.09 10.30 8.08
CA PRO A 534 -0.33 9.53 9.07
C PRO A 534 -1.10 9.12 10.34
N PHE A 535 -2.09 9.93 10.76
CA PHE A 535 -2.86 9.77 12.01
C PHE A 535 -4.38 9.71 11.80
N GLU A 536 -4.83 9.59 10.55
CA GLU A 536 -6.25 9.63 10.17
C GLU A 536 -6.48 8.79 8.92
N HIS A 537 -7.56 8.00 8.91
CA HIS A 537 -8.05 7.28 7.74
C HIS A 537 -9.26 8.02 7.15
N GLY A 538 -9.43 7.96 5.83
CA GLY A 538 -10.54 8.64 5.17
C GLY A 538 -11.91 8.01 5.46
N ARG A 539 -12.99 8.77 5.17
CA ARG A 539 -14.36 8.41 5.61
C ARG A 539 -14.82 7.08 5.02
N GLN A 540 -14.56 6.83 3.73
CA GLN A 540 -14.92 5.57 3.06
C GLN A 540 -14.10 4.39 3.61
N GLY A 541 -12.80 4.57 3.86
CA GLY A 541 -11.95 3.55 4.47
C GLY A 541 -12.45 3.12 5.87
N ILE A 542 -12.80 4.10 6.71
CA ILE A 542 -13.43 3.85 8.02
C ILE A 542 -14.81 3.18 7.88
N THR A 543 -15.60 3.55 6.86
CA THR A 543 -16.92 2.94 6.63
C THR A 543 -16.81 1.47 6.23
N ILE A 544 -15.96 1.13 5.26
CA ILE A 544 -15.64 -0.27 4.89
C ILE A 544 -15.22 -1.06 6.14
N MET A 545 -14.35 -0.47 6.98
CA MET A 545 -13.85 -1.09 8.21
C MET A 545 -14.95 -1.31 9.26
N LYS A 546 -15.83 -0.33 9.49
CA LYS A 546 -17.00 -0.44 10.39
C LYS A 546 -17.94 -1.55 9.93
N GLU A 547 -18.29 -1.56 8.65
CA GLU A 547 -19.31 -2.45 8.08
C GLU A 547 -18.83 -3.91 8.08
N PHE A 548 -17.58 -4.16 7.64
CA PHE A 548 -16.99 -5.50 7.73
C PHE A 548 -16.99 -6.05 9.16
N ASN A 549 -16.56 -5.24 10.14
CA ASN A 549 -16.46 -5.70 11.52
C ASN A 549 -17.85 -5.97 12.13
N TRP A 550 -18.86 -5.16 11.81
CA TRP A 550 -20.23 -5.42 12.23
C TRP A 550 -20.79 -6.71 11.60
N LEU A 551 -20.59 -6.92 10.28
CA LEU A 551 -21.03 -8.13 9.58
C LEU A 551 -20.36 -9.38 10.17
N LYS A 552 -19.05 -9.31 10.43
CA LYS A 552 -18.26 -10.37 11.07
C LYS A 552 -18.82 -10.76 12.45
N ILE A 553 -19.08 -9.79 13.33
CA ILE A 553 -19.58 -10.03 14.69
C ILE A 553 -21.03 -10.56 14.68
N ASN A 554 -21.88 -10.02 13.82
CA ASN A 554 -23.32 -10.35 13.76
C ASN A 554 -23.65 -11.53 12.82
N SER A 555 -22.65 -12.18 12.24
CA SER A 555 -22.79 -13.38 11.39
C SER A 555 -23.54 -14.54 12.05
N HIS A 556 -23.60 -14.59 13.38
CA HIS A 556 -24.41 -15.55 14.15
C HIS A 556 -25.92 -15.47 13.84
N LEU A 557 -26.43 -14.32 13.39
CA LEU A 557 -27.82 -14.15 12.94
C LEU A 557 -28.14 -14.99 11.70
N VAL A 558 -27.12 -15.28 10.88
CA VAL A 558 -27.24 -15.97 9.58
C VAL A 558 -27.21 -17.49 9.74
N ILE A 559 -27.12 -18.05 10.95
CA ILE A 559 -27.06 -19.51 11.16
C ILE A 559 -28.38 -20.19 10.76
N ASP A 560 -29.53 -19.55 11.01
CA ASP A 560 -30.86 -20.20 10.97
C ASP A 560 -31.86 -19.56 9.99
N TYR A 561 -31.47 -18.60 9.15
CA TYR A 561 -32.42 -17.87 8.26
C TYR A 561 -33.22 -18.77 7.30
N LYS A 562 -32.67 -19.94 6.92
CA LYS A 562 -33.35 -20.92 6.07
C LYS A 562 -34.40 -21.79 6.79
N LYS A 563 -34.45 -21.80 8.13
CA LYS A 563 -35.26 -22.76 8.90
C LYS A 563 -36.69 -22.30 9.19
N ASP A 564 -36.87 -21.03 9.54
CA ASP A 564 -38.11 -20.56 10.17
C ASP A 564 -39.17 -20.04 9.16
N GLY A 565 -38.82 -19.85 7.89
CA GLY A 565 -39.72 -19.37 6.84
C GLY A 565 -40.07 -17.88 6.90
N GLU A 566 -40.12 -17.29 8.10
CA GLU A 566 -40.18 -15.84 8.33
C GLU A 566 -38.76 -15.26 8.48
N ILE A 567 -38.41 -14.28 7.62
CA ILE A 567 -37.15 -13.54 7.73
C ILE A 567 -37.29 -12.51 8.87
N LYS A 568 -36.46 -12.67 9.91
CA LYS A 568 -36.42 -11.74 11.06
C LYS A 568 -35.77 -10.42 10.63
N PRO A 569 -36.24 -9.25 11.12
CA PRO A 569 -35.71 -7.94 10.68
C PRO A 569 -34.19 -7.79 10.82
N GLU A 570 -33.60 -8.37 11.87
CA GLU A 570 -32.16 -8.35 12.15
C GLU A 570 -31.35 -9.17 11.13
N VAL A 571 -31.97 -10.20 10.55
CA VAL A 571 -31.39 -11.00 9.46
C VAL A 571 -31.45 -10.22 8.15
N GLN A 572 -32.55 -9.51 7.89
CA GLN A 572 -32.65 -8.64 6.71
C GLN A 572 -31.63 -7.50 6.80
N GLU A 573 -31.46 -6.84 7.95
CA GLU A 573 -30.40 -5.83 8.15
C GLU A 573 -29.02 -6.39 7.81
N TRP A 574 -28.72 -7.63 8.20
CA TRP A 574 -27.44 -8.26 7.88
C TRP A 574 -27.24 -8.44 6.37
N PHE A 575 -28.26 -8.92 5.65
CA PHE A 575 -28.17 -9.07 4.18
C PHE A 575 -28.14 -7.72 3.44
N ASP A 576 -28.91 -6.73 3.87
CA ASP A 576 -28.91 -5.37 3.28
C ASP A 576 -27.53 -4.71 3.45
N ARG A 577 -26.90 -4.88 4.63
CA ARG A 577 -25.55 -4.37 4.91
C ARG A 577 -24.45 -5.18 4.21
N ALA A 578 -24.64 -6.48 4.01
CA ALA A 578 -23.75 -7.30 3.20
C ALA A 578 -23.78 -6.85 1.72
N ALA A 579 -24.96 -6.58 1.16
CA ALA A 579 -25.10 -6.04 -0.20
C ALA A 579 -24.48 -4.63 -0.34
N LYS A 580 -24.63 -3.78 0.68
CA LYS A 580 -23.94 -2.47 0.74
C LYS A 580 -22.41 -2.63 0.79
N PHE A 581 -21.90 -3.59 1.56
CA PHE A 581 -20.46 -3.89 1.66
C PHE A 581 -19.89 -4.42 0.34
N ASP A 582 -20.64 -5.29 -0.34
CA ASP A 582 -20.32 -5.81 -1.67
C ASP A 582 -20.24 -4.69 -2.73
N GLU A 583 -21.16 -3.72 -2.75
CA GLU A 583 -21.02 -2.56 -3.65
C GLU A 583 -19.83 -1.65 -3.29
N MET A 584 -19.48 -1.52 -2.00
CA MET A 584 -18.24 -0.83 -1.60
C MET A 584 -16.98 -1.57 -2.08
N ALA A 585 -16.94 -2.91 -1.98
CA ALA A 585 -15.84 -3.72 -2.50
C ALA A 585 -15.76 -3.64 -4.04
N LYS A 586 -16.89 -3.68 -4.73
CA LYS A 586 -16.99 -3.45 -6.18
C LYS A 586 -16.51 -2.07 -6.58
N ASN A 587 -16.73 -1.03 -5.78
CA ASN A 587 -16.21 0.31 -6.05
C ASN A 587 -14.67 0.37 -5.97
N VAL A 588 -14.05 -0.27 -4.98
CA VAL A 588 -12.58 -0.41 -4.93
C VAL A 588 -12.05 -1.17 -6.15
N LYS A 589 -12.73 -2.25 -6.58
CA LYS A 589 -12.37 -3.03 -7.77
C LYS A 589 -12.58 -2.24 -9.07
N ARG A 590 -13.64 -1.43 -9.17
CA ARG A 590 -13.96 -0.53 -10.31
C ARG A 590 -12.89 0.55 -10.47
N MET A 591 -12.55 1.23 -9.37
CA MET A 591 -11.46 2.20 -9.26
C MET A 591 -10.13 1.59 -9.70
N ALA A 592 -9.74 0.42 -9.16
CA ALA A 592 -8.50 -0.27 -9.53
C ALA A 592 -8.45 -0.65 -11.02
N ASN A 593 -9.56 -1.17 -11.56
CA ASN A 593 -9.68 -1.52 -12.99
C ASN A 593 -9.62 -0.30 -13.91
N ARG A 594 -10.22 0.83 -13.52
CA ARG A 594 -10.12 2.12 -14.24
C ARG A 594 -8.70 2.70 -14.18
N LEU A 595 -8.05 2.65 -13.03
CA LEU A 595 -6.64 3.06 -12.86
C LEU A 595 -5.70 2.23 -13.73
N ASN A 596 -5.92 0.92 -13.87
CA ASN A 596 -5.13 0.08 -14.78
C ASN A 596 -5.24 0.47 -16.27
N LYS A 597 -6.29 1.20 -16.67
CA LYS A 597 -6.55 1.67 -18.05
C LYS A 597 -5.98 3.07 -18.36
N VAL A 598 -5.41 3.79 -17.38
CA VAL A 598 -4.96 5.18 -17.59
C VAL A 598 -3.81 5.31 -18.59
N LYS A 599 -3.76 6.49 -19.23
CA LYS A 599 -2.76 6.87 -20.25
C LYS A 599 -1.41 7.23 -19.65
N ASN A 600 -1.40 7.84 -18.47
CA ASN A 600 -0.17 8.18 -17.77
C ASN A 600 0.36 6.94 -17.04
N ARG A 601 1.19 6.15 -17.75
CA ARG A 601 1.73 4.91 -17.21
C ARG A 601 2.73 5.18 -16.08
N SER A 602 3.51 6.26 -16.14
CA SER A 602 4.44 6.61 -15.04
C SER A 602 3.69 6.84 -13.73
N LEU A 603 2.57 7.59 -13.77
CA LEU A 603 1.73 7.84 -12.60
C LEU A 603 1.07 6.55 -12.09
N LEU A 604 0.66 5.63 -12.97
CA LEU A 604 0.15 4.31 -12.55
C LEU A 604 1.23 3.46 -11.85
N TYR A 605 2.44 3.42 -12.38
CA TYR A 605 3.53 2.61 -11.81
C TYR A 605 3.88 3.03 -10.37
N ASP A 606 3.84 4.33 -10.07
CA ASP A 606 4.03 4.88 -8.71
C ASP A 606 2.94 4.39 -7.72
N ILE A 607 1.68 4.29 -8.15
CA ILE A 607 0.54 3.92 -7.27
C ILE A 607 0.18 2.42 -7.28
N TYR A 608 0.64 1.66 -8.26
CA TYR A 608 0.15 0.30 -8.53
C TYR A 608 0.30 -0.68 -7.34
N PRO A 609 1.45 -0.77 -6.62
CA PRO A 609 1.61 -1.70 -5.51
C PRO A 609 0.55 -1.51 -4.42
N TYR A 610 0.29 -0.25 -4.07
CA TYR A 610 -0.67 0.15 -3.04
C TYR A 610 -2.11 -0.26 -3.41
N ILE A 611 -2.52 0.06 -4.63
CA ILE A 611 -3.87 -0.23 -5.13
C ILE A 611 -4.08 -1.73 -5.31
N TRP A 612 -3.09 -2.45 -5.85
CA TRP A 612 -3.18 -3.90 -6.06
C TRP A 612 -3.32 -4.66 -4.74
N ASP A 613 -2.64 -4.25 -3.65
CA ASP A 613 -2.85 -4.90 -2.36
C ASP A 613 -4.16 -4.47 -1.70
N MET A 614 -4.47 -3.17 -1.66
CA MET A 614 -5.72 -2.67 -1.08
C MET A 614 -6.97 -3.30 -1.73
N ASN A 615 -7.00 -3.37 -3.07
CA ASN A 615 -8.07 -4.04 -3.80
C ASN A 615 -8.13 -5.54 -3.47
N GLY A 616 -6.99 -6.23 -3.43
CA GLY A 616 -6.94 -7.66 -3.11
C GLY A 616 -7.39 -7.98 -1.68
N VAL A 617 -7.03 -7.14 -0.70
CA VAL A 617 -7.47 -7.27 0.69
C VAL A 617 -8.97 -6.97 0.82
N VAL A 618 -9.49 -5.90 0.21
CA VAL A 618 -10.93 -5.59 0.25
C VAL A 618 -11.77 -6.67 -0.46
N CYS A 619 -11.30 -7.21 -1.59
CA CYS A 619 -11.94 -8.36 -2.24
C CYS A 619 -11.92 -9.61 -1.35
N LEU A 620 -10.83 -9.87 -0.61
CA LEU A 620 -10.74 -10.96 0.36
C LEU A 620 -11.71 -10.77 1.55
N LEU A 621 -11.90 -9.53 2.03
CA LEU A 621 -12.95 -9.24 3.02
C LEU A 621 -14.35 -9.57 2.47
N ASN A 622 -14.65 -9.22 1.20
CA ASN A 622 -15.93 -9.55 0.57
C ASN A 622 -16.12 -11.06 0.43
N SER A 623 -15.09 -11.77 -0.03
CA SER A 623 -15.08 -13.23 -0.17
C SER A 623 -15.44 -13.94 1.15
N TYR A 624 -14.96 -13.39 2.28
CA TYR A 624 -15.28 -13.90 3.60
C TYR A 624 -16.72 -13.54 4.03
N VAL A 625 -17.23 -12.33 3.72
CA VAL A 625 -18.64 -11.96 3.94
C VAL A 625 -19.60 -12.83 3.12
N GLU A 626 -19.29 -13.10 1.85
CA GLU A 626 -20.04 -14.04 1.00
C GLU A 626 -20.09 -15.45 1.62
N TRP A 627 -18.99 -15.92 2.20
CA TRP A 627 -18.99 -17.19 2.93
C TRP A 627 -19.81 -17.13 4.24
N LEU A 628 -19.76 -16.02 5.00
CA LEU A 628 -20.61 -15.83 6.20
C LEU A 628 -22.11 -15.90 5.84
N ALA A 629 -22.49 -15.39 4.66
CA ALA A 629 -23.87 -15.40 4.14
C ALA A 629 -24.45 -16.83 3.92
N LEU A 630 -23.58 -17.85 3.86
CA LEU A 630 -24.00 -19.26 3.80
C LEU A 630 -24.49 -19.80 5.16
N GLY A 631 -24.29 -19.06 6.25
CA GLY A 631 -24.74 -19.46 7.58
C GLY A 631 -23.99 -20.67 8.17
N GLN A 632 -22.75 -20.92 7.73
CA GLN A 632 -21.93 -22.08 8.13
C GLN A 632 -20.97 -21.79 9.30
N VAL A 633 -21.34 -20.84 10.18
CA VAL A 633 -20.55 -20.38 11.33
C VAL A 633 -20.95 -21.04 12.65
N SER A 634 -20.09 -20.98 13.66
CA SER A 634 -20.43 -21.40 15.03
C SER A 634 -21.35 -20.38 15.72
N PRO A 635 -22.34 -20.81 16.55
CA PRO A 635 -23.06 -19.90 17.45
C PRO A 635 -22.15 -19.12 18.42
N LEU A 636 -20.91 -19.57 18.62
CA LEU A 636 -19.90 -18.90 19.44
C LEU A 636 -18.89 -18.09 18.61
N VAL A 637 -19.16 -17.82 17.32
CA VAL A 637 -18.26 -17.12 16.38
C VAL A 637 -17.65 -15.84 16.96
N GLY A 638 -18.42 -15.03 17.70
CA GLY A 638 -17.95 -13.80 18.35
C GLY A 638 -16.80 -13.99 19.35
N ASN A 639 -16.67 -15.17 19.96
CA ASN A 639 -15.54 -15.52 20.84
C ASN A 639 -14.29 -15.93 20.07
N TYR A 640 -14.44 -16.30 18.78
CA TYR A 640 -13.36 -16.82 17.95
C TYR A 640 -12.79 -15.77 17.00
N VAL A 641 -13.60 -14.83 16.50
CA VAL A 641 -13.22 -13.84 15.47
C VAL A 641 -12.79 -12.48 16.03
N HIS A 642 -12.63 -12.36 17.35
CA HIS A 642 -12.23 -11.14 18.03
C HIS A 642 -10.68 -11.02 18.03
N GLY A 643 -10.15 -10.26 17.08
CA GLY A 643 -8.71 -10.02 16.96
C GLY A 643 -8.16 -9.15 18.10
N ASN A 644 -6.94 -9.45 18.53
CA ASN A 644 -6.19 -8.60 19.45
C ASN A 644 -5.54 -7.44 18.66
N TYR A 645 -5.53 -6.23 19.23
CA TYR A 645 -4.87 -5.04 18.65
C TYR A 645 -5.39 -4.63 17.25
N THR A 646 -6.71 -4.45 17.14
CA THR A 646 -7.39 -3.91 15.94
C THR A 646 -7.91 -2.50 16.20
N TRP A 647 -8.33 -1.79 15.14
CA TRP A 647 -9.09 -0.52 15.24
C TRP A 647 -10.21 -0.49 16.28
N PHE A 648 -10.88 -1.62 16.54
CA PHE A 648 -11.99 -1.74 17.51
C PHE A 648 -11.55 -2.20 18.91
N SER A 649 -10.26 -2.51 19.11
CA SER A 649 -9.70 -2.80 20.42
C SER A 649 -9.57 -1.50 21.25
N LYS A 650 -10.06 -1.55 22.49
CA LYS A 650 -10.13 -0.39 23.40
C LYS A 650 -8.76 0.31 23.54
N GLY A 651 -8.70 1.60 23.18
CA GLY A 651 -7.49 2.42 23.25
C GLY A 651 -6.67 2.46 21.96
N TRP A 652 -6.92 1.59 20.98
CA TRP A 652 -6.11 1.54 19.76
C TRP A 652 -6.38 2.74 18.84
N ARG A 653 -7.65 3.01 18.52
CA ARG A 653 -8.07 4.23 17.79
C ARG A 653 -7.56 5.48 18.48
N GLU A 654 -7.70 5.56 19.80
CA GLU A 654 -7.34 6.73 20.59
C GLU A 654 -5.84 7.03 20.53
N VAL A 655 -4.97 6.02 20.65
CA VAL A 655 -3.50 6.20 20.59
C VAL A 655 -3.01 6.41 19.14
N PHE A 656 -3.69 5.84 18.13
CA PHE A 656 -3.42 6.15 16.72
C PHE A 656 -3.79 7.61 16.39
N MET A 657 -4.99 8.04 16.77
CA MET A 657 -5.51 9.36 16.43
C MET A 657 -4.94 10.49 17.29
N SER A 658 -4.40 10.25 18.50
CA SER A 658 -3.91 11.35 19.34
C SER A 658 -2.69 12.05 18.73
N GLY A 659 -1.80 11.29 18.09
CA GLY A 659 -0.50 11.77 17.63
C GLY A 659 0.57 11.78 18.73
N ASP A 660 0.30 11.24 19.93
CA ASP A 660 1.28 11.10 21.02
C ASP A 660 2.38 10.09 20.67
N GLN A 661 2.06 9.10 19.83
CA GLN A 661 3.01 8.16 19.23
C GLN A 661 3.43 8.61 17.82
N GLU A 662 4.63 8.25 17.37
CA GLU A 662 5.08 8.52 15.99
C GLU A 662 4.52 7.43 15.04
N PRO A 663 4.16 7.76 13.78
CA PRO A 663 3.26 6.94 12.97
C PRO A 663 3.85 5.60 12.50
N TRP A 664 5.17 5.43 12.53
CA TRP A 664 5.86 4.16 12.23
C TRP A 664 5.62 3.06 13.27
N ILE A 665 5.00 3.38 14.42
CA ILE A 665 4.48 2.38 15.37
C ILE A 665 3.26 1.66 14.78
N PHE A 666 2.49 2.33 13.92
CA PHE A 666 1.29 1.80 13.26
C PHE A 666 1.60 1.41 11.81
N ARG A 667 2.38 0.34 11.65
CA ARG A 667 2.87 -0.13 10.35
C ARG A 667 1.75 -0.61 9.41
N GLY A 668 1.91 -0.33 8.12
CA GLY A 668 1.07 -0.81 7.02
C GLY A 668 -0.29 -0.13 6.87
N GLY A 669 -0.57 0.92 7.64
CA GLY A 669 -1.75 1.77 7.49
C GLY A 669 -3.10 1.03 7.48
N LEU A 670 -4.04 1.53 6.67
CA LEU A 670 -5.39 0.98 6.57
C LEU A 670 -5.42 -0.45 6.00
N THR A 671 -4.55 -0.76 5.04
CA THR A 671 -4.42 -2.13 4.48
C THR A 671 -4.12 -3.14 5.56
N ALA A 672 -3.21 -2.81 6.49
CA ALA A 672 -2.87 -3.68 7.61
C ALA A 672 -3.95 -3.72 8.71
N GLU A 673 -4.77 -2.68 8.91
CA GLU A 673 -5.99 -2.79 9.74
C GLU A 673 -7.00 -3.76 9.11
N PHE A 674 -7.24 -3.70 7.80
CA PHE A 674 -8.11 -4.67 7.11
C PHE A 674 -7.59 -6.10 7.25
N GLN A 675 -6.28 -6.33 7.07
CA GLN A 675 -5.65 -7.64 7.30
C GLN A 675 -5.85 -8.12 8.74
N ARG A 676 -5.64 -7.25 9.75
CA ARG A 676 -5.86 -7.54 11.19
C ARG A 676 -7.31 -7.87 11.56
N LEU A 677 -8.29 -7.52 10.71
CA LEU A 677 -9.71 -7.83 10.96
C LEU A 677 -10.12 -9.22 10.48
N ILE A 678 -9.34 -9.88 9.62
CA ILE A 678 -9.55 -11.26 9.21
C ILE A 678 -9.19 -12.18 10.39
N PRO A 679 -10.03 -13.15 10.78
CA PRO A 679 -9.76 -14.02 11.91
C PRO A 679 -8.79 -15.15 11.52
N VAL A 680 -7.50 -14.81 11.43
CA VAL A 680 -6.37 -15.74 11.28
C VAL A 680 -5.25 -15.31 12.23
N ASP A 681 -5.17 -15.91 13.41
CA ASP A 681 -4.15 -15.53 14.38
C ASP A 681 -2.76 -16.01 13.92
N ALA A 682 -1.72 -15.27 14.30
CA ALA A 682 -0.31 -15.52 13.98
C ALA A 682 0.07 -15.67 12.48
N SER A 683 -0.87 -15.54 11.54
CA SER A 683 -0.69 -15.90 10.11
C SER A 683 -0.20 -14.74 9.24
N ASN A 684 0.73 -13.92 9.77
CA ASN A 684 1.27 -12.75 9.08
C ASN A 684 1.99 -13.09 7.76
N ASP A 685 2.55 -14.30 7.65
CA ASP A 685 3.24 -14.82 6.46
C ASP A 685 2.33 -14.94 5.22
N LEU A 686 1.01 -15.12 5.42
CA LEU A 686 0.05 -15.15 4.32
C LEU A 686 -0.19 -13.77 3.69
N PHE A 687 0.17 -12.69 4.38
CA PHE A 687 0.15 -11.33 3.86
C PHE A 687 1.53 -10.87 3.35
N VAL A 688 2.56 -11.71 3.43
CA VAL A 688 3.89 -11.44 2.85
C VAL A 688 3.93 -11.95 1.41
N TYR A 689 3.64 -11.06 0.47
CA TYR A 689 3.79 -11.25 -0.97
C TYR A 689 4.26 -9.94 -1.62
N LYS A 690 4.73 -10.01 -2.87
CA LYS A 690 5.08 -8.84 -3.68
C LYS A 690 3.97 -8.57 -4.69
N ALA A 691 3.76 -7.32 -5.07
CA ALA A 691 2.94 -7.00 -6.23
C ALA A 691 3.66 -7.49 -7.51
N PRO A 692 2.93 -7.76 -8.60
CA PRO A 692 3.52 -8.07 -9.90
C PRO A 692 4.61 -7.08 -10.34
N GLU A 693 5.59 -7.56 -11.11
CA GLU A 693 6.70 -6.72 -11.61
C GLU A 693 6.25 -5.73 -12.70
N VAL A 694 5.11 -5.97 -13.36
CA VAL A 694 4.45 -5.07 -14.31
C VAL A 694 2.94 -5.02 -14.01
N PRO A 695 2.22 -3.92 -14.31
CA PRO A 695 0.79 -3.85 -14.06
C PRO A 695 0.02 -4.93 -14.83
N THR A 696 -0.59 -5.87 -14.11
CA THR A 696 -1.32 -7.00 -14.71
C THR A 696 -2.73 -6.59 -15.08
N LYS A 697 -3.20 -7.02 -16.26
CA LYS A 697 -4.61 -6.84 -16.67
C LYS A 697 -5.55 -7.83 -15.99
N HIS A 698 -5.06 -9.05 -15.75
CA HIS A 698 -5.83 -10.15 -15.17
C HIS A 698 -6.44 -9.78 -13.82
N SER A 699 -7.76 -9.89 -13.74
CA SER A 699 -8.51 -9.79 -12.49
C SER A 699 -8.89 -11.18 -12.01
N TYR A 700 -8.88 -11.39 -10.69
CA TYR A 700 -9.27 -12.64 -10.05
C TYR A 700 -10.30 -12.37 -8.95
N CYS A 701 -11.20 -13.31 -8.71
CA CYS A 701 -12.23 -13.23 -7.69
C CYS A 701 -12.25 -14.52 -6.88
N ILE A 702 -11.93 -14.45 -5.58
CA ILE A 702 -12.23 -15.54 -4.65
C ILE A 702 -13.73 -15.44 -4.34
N ARG A 703 -14.44 -16.57 -4.33
CA ARG A 703 -15.84 -16.66 -3.90
C ARG A 703 -16.20 -18.08 -3.45
N PRO A 704 -17.35 -18.30 -2.79
CA PRO A 704 -17.88 -19.64 -2.56
C PRO A 704 -18.12 -20.42 -3.86
N TYR A 705 -17.97 -21.74 -3.77
CA TYR A 705 -18.33 -22.70 -4.82
C TYR A 705 -19.84 -22.68 -5.10
N LEU A 706 -20.21 -22.71 -6.39
CA LEU A 706 -21.57 -22.92 -6.89
C LEU A 706 -21.67 -24.29 -7.59
N PRO A 707 -22.84 -24.97 -7.59
CA PRO A 707 -23.00 -26.27 -8.26
C PRO A 707 -22.61 -26.26 -9.75
N GLU A 708 -22.73 -25.10 -10.41
CA GLU A 708 -22.36 -24.85 -11.81
C GLU A 708 -20.84 -24.87 -12.05
N ASP A 709 -20.02 -24.68 -11.00
CA ASP A 709 -18.55 -24.74 -11.10
C ASP A 709 -18.01 -26.17 -11.21
N LYS A 710 -18.81 -27.20 -10.90
CA LYS A 710 -18.36 -28.62 -10.86
C LYS A 710 -17.49 -29.05 -12.05
N PRO A 711 -17.88 -28.85 -13.33
CA PRO A 711 -17.03 -29.21 -14.46
C PRO A 711 -15.74 -28.38 -14.54
N LYS A 712 -15.75 -27.11 -14.15
CA LYS A 712 -14.56 -26.24 -14.13
C LYS A 712 -13.58 -26.68 -13.04
N VAL A 713 -14.07 -27.00 -11.84
CA VAL A 713 -13.26 -27.55 -10.74
C VAL A 713 -12.68 -28.91 -11.10
N TYR A 714 -13.43 -29.79 -11.79
CA TYR A 714 -12.92 -31.09 -12.23
C TYR A 714 -11.84 -30.93 -13.32
N SER A 715 -12.03 -30.02 -14.26
CA SER A 715 -11.01 -29.63 -15.26
C SER A 715 -9.74 -29.06 -14.62
N LEU A 716 -9.87 -28.22 -13.59
CA LEU A 716 -8.76 -27.69 -12.80
C LEU A 716 -7.99 -28.79 -12.06
N ILE A 717 -8.68 -29.72 -11.40
CA ILE A 717 -8.05 -30.86 -10.71
C ILE A 717 -7.31 -31.75 -11.73
N LEU A 718 -7.92 -32.06 -12.86
CA LEU A 718 -7.28 -32.81 -13.95
C LEU A 718 -6.00 -32.12 -14.43
N ARG A 719 -6.05 -30.80 -14.67
CA ARG A 719 -4.92 -29.96 -15.11
C ARG A 719 -3.85 -29.69 -14.04
N THR A 720 -4.03 -30.22 -12.82
CA THR A 720 -3.03 -30.15 -11.72
C THR A 720 -2.61 -31.53 -11.19
N SER A 721 -3.15 -32.62 -11.76
CA SER A 721 -3.02 -33.99 -11.24
C SER A 721 -1.70 -34.71 -11.52
N ASP A 722 -0.73 -34.09 -12.21
CA ASP A 722 0.66 -34.57 -12.35
C ASP A 722 1.63 -33.71 -11.51
N ASP A 723 1.50 -33.76 -10.18
CA ASP A 723 2.24 -32.92 -9.22
C ASP A 723 2.19 -31.43 -9.63
N ARG A 724 0.96 -30.88 -9.65
CA ARG A 724 0.58 -29.53 -10.14
C ARG A 724 0.72 -29.28 -11.65
N ARG A 725 1.14 -30.28 -12.44
CA ARG A 725 1.18 -30.21 -13.91
C ARG A 725 -0.05 -30.87 -14.53
N ASP A 726 -0.20 -30.69 -15.84
CA ASP A 726 -1.39 -31.12 -16.59
C ASP A 726 -1.45 -32.64 -16.78
N GLY A 727 -2.33 -33.30 -16.02
CA GLY A 727 -2.57 -34.73 -16.08
C GLY A 727 -3.60 -35.17 -17.15
N THR A 728 -4.08 -34.27 -18.01
CA THR A 728 -5.11 -34.58 -19.03
C THR A 728 -4.72 -35.77 -19.92
N ALA A 729 -3.44 -35.95 -20.23
CA ALA A 729 -2.95 -37.12 -20.97
C ALA A 729 -3.04 -38.43 -20.15
N LEU A 730 -2.71 -38.37 -18.85
CA LEU A 730 -2.62 -39.53 -17.95
C LEU A 730 -4.00 -40.14 -17.62
N TYR A 731 -5.02 -39.29 -17.51
CA TYR A 731 -6.39 -39.69 -17.14
C TYR A 731 -7.38 -39.58 -18.31
N SER A 732 -6.87 -39.54 -19.55
CA SER A 732 -7.65 -39.36 -20.79
C SER A 732 -8.80 -40.37 -21.00
N ALA A 733 -8.74 -41.55 -20.38
CA ALA A 733 -9.84 -42.53 -20.38
C ALA A 733 -10.98 -42.16 -19.43
N HIS A 734 -10.69 -41.48 -18.31
CA HIS A 734 -11.63 -41.16 -17.23
C HIS A 734 -11.29 -39.78 -16.61
N PRO A 735 -11.53 -38.66 -17.32
CA PRO A 735 -11.09 -37.33 -16.89
C PRO A 735 -11.75 -36.84 -15.59
N ASP A 736 -12.96 -37.32 -15.26
CA ASP A 736 -13.65 -37.05 -14.01
C ASP A 736 -12.99 -37.68 -12.77
N LEU A 737 -12.23 -38.77 -12.94
CA LEU A 737 -11.81 -39.64 -11.84
C LEU A 737 -10.97 -38.92 -10.77
N PRO A 738 -9.98 -38.06 -11.11
CA PRO A 738 -9.28 -37.24 -10.12
C PRO A 738 -10.23 -36.29 -9.36
N GLY A 739 -11.21 -35.70 -10.04
CA GLY A 739 -12.20 -34.78 -9.44
C GLY A 739 -13.12 -35.48 -8.43
N ASP A 740 -13.70 -36.61 -8.84
CA ASP A 740 -14.51 -37.46 -7.96
C ASP A 740 -13.72 -37.93 -6.72
N LEU A 741 -12.44 -38.31 -6.89
CA LEU A 741 -11.59 -38.84 -5.80
C LEU A 741 -11.05 -37.79 -4.82
N ILE A 742 -10.86 -36.54 -5.26
CA ILE A 742 -10.21 -35.47 -4.47
C ILE A 742 -11.23 -34.51 -3.84
N VAL A 743 -12.26 -34.11 -4.59
CA VAL A 743 -13.25 -33.12 -4.12
C VAL A 743 -14.69 -33.63 -4.14
N GLY A 744 -14.99 -34.75 -4.83
CA GLY A 744 -16.35 -35.26 -5.00
C GLY A 744 -17.15 -35.39 -3.69
N SER A 745 -16.55 -35.96 -2.64
CA SER A 745 -17.15 -36.09 -1.31
C SER A 745 -17.39 -34.76 -0.57
N TYR A 746 -16.60 -33.72 -0.87
CA TYR A 746 -16.81 -32.37 -0.34
C TYR A 746 -17.98 -31.69 -1.06
N LEU A 747 -18.13 -31.91 -2.37
CA LEU A 747 -19.25 -31.36 -3.14
C LEU A 747 -20.58 -32.05 -2.80
N ASP A 748 -20.57 -33.37 -2.63
CA ASP A 748 -21.73 -34.16 -2.17
C ASP A 748 -22.23 -33.66 -0.79
N ALA A 749 -21.30 -33.30 0.10
CA ALA A 749 -21.61 -32.76 1.42
C ALA A 749 -22.12 -31.30 1.39
N LEU A 750 -21.89 -30.54 0.32
CA LEU A 750 -22.46 -29.19 0.15
C LEU A 750 -23.91 -29.21 -0.37
N GLU A 751 -24.38 -30.33 -0.92
CA GLU A 751 -25.78 -30.52 -1.30
C GLU A 751 -26.68 -30.87 -0.10
N ASP A 752 -26.11 -31.31 1.03
CA ASP A 752 -26.81 -31.59 2.29
C ASP A 752 -26.80 -30.37 3.23
N GLU A 753 -27.93 -29.65 3.33
CA GLU A 753 -28.05 -28.47 4.20
C GLU A 753 -27.90 -28.76 5.71
N THR A 754 -27.83 -30.03 6.13
CA THR A 754 -27.51 -30.41 7.52
C THR A 754 -26.00 -30.43 7.80
N LEU A 755 -25.15 -30.55 6.78
CA LEU A 755 -23.70 -30.59 6.91
C LEU A 755 -23.08 -29.18 6.79
N LYS A 756 -22.64 -28.62 7.92
CA LYS A 756 -22.07 -27.26 8.00
C LYS A 756 -20.57 -27.19 8.29
N ASP A 757 -19.87 -28.32 8.41
CA ASP A 757 -18.43 -28.37 8.69
C ASP A 757 -17.53 -28.32 7.45
N VAL A 758 -18.11 -28.49 6.25
CA VAL A 758 -17.42 -28.41 4.95
C VAL A 758 -17.48 -26.97 4.41
N ALA A 759 -16.41 -26.52 3.75
CA ALA A 759 -16.43 -25.35 2.87
C ALA A 759 -15.58 -25.63 1.62
N VAL A 760 -15.98 -25.04 0.49
CA VAL A 760 -15.20 -25.02 -0.76
C VAL A 760 -15.26 -23.61 -1.34
N MET A 761 -14.10 -23.01 -1.57
CA MET A 761 -13.95 -21.70 -2.20
C MET A 761 -13.19 -21.87 -3.52
N VAL A 762 -13.57 -21.08 -4.52
CA VAL A 762 -12.98 -21.10 -5.86
C VAL A 762 -12.39 -19.73 -6.20
N VAL A 763 -11.45 -19.70 -7.15
CA VAL A 763 -10.95 -18.47 -7.77
C VAL A 763 -11.36 -18.45 -9.23
N GLU A 764 -12.20 -17.48 -9.56
CA GLU A 764 -12.66 -17.18 -10.91
C GLU A 764 -11.77 -16.08 -11.54
N ASP A 765 -11.43 -16.22 -12.82
CA ASP A 765 -10.69 -15.22 -13.59
C ASP A 765 -11.58 -14.21 -14.34
N GLU A 766 -10.98 -13.34 -15.17
CA GLU A 766 -11.69 -12.31 -15.92
C GLU A 766 -12.57 -12.83 -17.08
N TRP A 767 -12.48 -14.13 -17.42
CA TRP A 767 -13.33 -14.80 -18.42
C TRP A 767 -14.36 -15.73 -17.78
N GLY A 768 -14.32 -15.88 -16.45
CA GLY A 768 -15.21 -16.72 -15.68
C GLY A 768 -14.72 -18.15 -15.48
N ASP A 769 -13.47 -18.48 -15.82
CA ASP A 769 -12.91 -19.83 -15.62
C ASP A 769 -12.29 -19.98 -14.22
N ILE A 770 -12.33 -21.21 -13.69
CA ILE A 770 -11.84 -21.50 -12.33
C ILE A 770 -10.37 -21.91 -12.38
N VAL A 771 -9.50 -21.03 -11.90
CA VAL A 771 -8.03 -21.16 -11.97
C VAL A 771 -7.38 -21.71 -10.70
N ALA A 772 -8.09 -21.63 -9.57
CA ALA A 772 -7.71 -22.23 -8.30
C ALA A 772 -8.94 -22.65 -7.49
N TYR A 773 -8.78 -23.63 -6.60
CA TYR A 773 -9.79 -24.01 -5.62
C TYR A 773 -9.15 -24.43 -4.31
N SER A 774 -9.91 -24.35 -3.23
CA SER A 774 -9.56 -24.93 -1.94
C SER A 774 -10.79 -25.58 -1.30
N SER A 775 -10.61 -26.75 -0.70
CA SER A 775 -11.65 -27.45 0.07
C SER A 775 -11.19 -27.71 1.50
N ILE A 776 -12.11 -27.66 2.46
CA ILE A 776 -11.82 -27.95 3.87
C ILE A 776 -13.02 -28.59 4.56
N ALA A 777 -12.74 -29.54 5.45
CA ALA A 777 -13.72 -30.16 6.34
C ALA A 777 -13.23 -30.04 7.78
N GLY A 778 -14.12 -29.61 8.69
CA GLY A 778 -13.74 -29.28 10.07
C GLY A 778 -13.27 -30.46 10.93
N ASN A 779 -13.72 -31.68 10.60
CA ASN A 779 -13.25 -32.92 11.22
C ASN A 779 -12.79 -33.92 10.14
N ALA A 780 -11.51 -34.31 10.21
CA ALA A 780 -10.92 -35.27 9.29
C ALA A 780 -11.40 -36.72 9.47
N GLU A 781 -11.84 -37.14 10.66
CA GLU A 781 -12.40 -38.50 10.88
C GLU A 781 -13.79 -38.61 10.22
N ASP A 782 -14.63 -37.58 10.35
CA ASP A 782 -15.92 -37.49 9.67
C ASP A 782 -15.72 -37.40 8.14
N GLN A 783 -14.79 -36.58 7.67
CA GLN A 783 -14.49 -36.46 6.24
C GLN A 783 -13.94 -37.76 5.65
N THR A 784 -13.08 -38.51 6.37
CA THR A 784 -12.62 -39.83 5.92
C THR A 784 -13.80 -40.80 5.77
N SER A 785 -14.78 -40.71 6.67
CA SER A 785 -16.01 -41.51 6.59
C SER A 785 -16.87 -41.15 5.37
N ARG A 786 -16.96 -39.86 5.02
CA ARG A 786 -17.61 -39.38 3.77
C ARG A 786 -16.85 -39.83 2.52
N ASP A 787 -15.51 -39.76 2.53
CA ASP A 787 -14.68 -40.19 1.41
C ASP A 787 -14.91 -41.68 1.11
N SER A 788 -15.03 -42.53 2.14
CA SER A 788 -15.40 -43.95 1.99
C SER A 788 -16.81 -44.14 1.42
N ALA A 789 -17.81 -43.43 1.95
CA ALA A 789 -19.20 -43.53 1.49
C ALA A 789 -19.36 -43.04 0.03
N PHE A 790 -18.66 -41.98 -0.34
CA PHE A 790 -18.66 -41.44 -1.70
C PHE A 790 -17.93 -42.38 -2.69
N ARG A 791 -16.81 -43.01 -2.29
CA ARG A 791 -16.14 -44.04 -3.09
C ARG A 791 -17.08 -45.21 -3.40
N GLU A 792 -17.82 -45.70 -2.42
CA GLU A 792 -18.84 -46.74 -2.62
C GLU A 792 -19.98 -46.28 -3.54
N LYS A 793 -20.39 -45.01 -3.48
CA LYS A 793 -21.40 -44.38 -4.36
C LYS A 793 -20.94 -44.31 -5.84
N ILE A 794 -19.65 -44.08 -6.10
CA ILE A 794 -19.11 -43.92 -7.46
C ILE A 794 -18.43 -45.19 -8.02
N LYS A 795 -18.25 -46.27 -7.25
CA LYS A 795 -17.51 -47.46 -7.73
C LYS A 795 -18.11 -48.12 -8.98
N ASP A 796 -19.42 -47.97 -9.19
CA ASP A 796 -20.14 -48.51 -10.34
C ASP A 796 -20.25 -47.48 -11.51
N LYS A 797 -19.73 -46.24 -11.34
CA LYS A 797 -19.48 -45.27 -12.43
C LYS A 797 -18.27 -45.67 -13.29
N TYR A 798 -17.33 -46.44 -12.72
CA TYR A 798 -16.02 -46.71 -13.30
C TYR A 798 -15.76 -48.22 -13.53
N PRO A 799 -14.94 -48.60 -14.53
CA PRO A 799 -14.62 -50.00 -14.79
C PRO A 799 -13.68 -50.59 -13.72
N LYS A 800 -13.90 -51.86 -13.38
CA LYS A 800 -13.04 -52.61 -12.45
C LYS A 800 -11.80 -53.12 -13.18
N VAL A 801 -10.64 -52.55 -12.85
CA VAL A 801 -9.33 -52.99 -13.36
C VAL A 801 -8.92 -54.29 -12.66
N ILE A 802 -8.47 -55.28 -13.44
CA ILE A 802 -7.87 -56.51 -12.93
C ILE A 802 -6.36 -56.41 -13.15
N ARG A 803 -5.57 -56.48 -12.08
CA ARG A 803 -4.11 -56.42 -12.16
C ARG A 803 -3.54 -57.75 -12.62
N GLU A 804 -3.12 -57.83 -13.88
CA GLU A 804 -2.36 -58.97 -14.41
C GLU A 804 -0.91 -58.94 -13.91
N GLU A 805 -0.34 -60.11 -13.60
CA GLU A 805 1.01 -60.21 -13.03
C GLU A 805 2.09 -59.87 -14.08
N GLY A 806 2.86 -58.81 -13.80
CA GLY A 806 4.03 -58.40 -14.60
C GLY A 806 3.82 -57.20 -15.51
N MET A 807 2.59 -56.67 -15.64
CA MET A 807 2.35 -55.41 -16.34
C MET A 807 2.52 -54.19 -15.42
N MET A 808 3.08 -53.11 -15.99
CA MET A 808 3.05 -51.78 -15.37
C MET A 808 1.66 -51.17 -15.58
N LEU A 809 1.04 -50.67 -14.52
CA LEU A 809 -0.25 -49.98 -14.57
C LEU A 809 -0.04 -48.53 -15.04
N THR A 810 -1.03 -47.96 -15.72
CA THR A 810 -1.11 -46.51 -15.93
C THR A 810 -1.58 -45.80 -14.66
N PRO A 811 -1.27 -44.49 -14.47
CA PRO A 811 -1.77 -43.74 -13.30
C PRO A 811 -3.30 -43.76 -13.16
N CYS A 812 -4.03 -43.79 -14.28
CA CYS A 812 -5.49 -43.95 -14.27
C CYS A 812 -5.92 -45.31 -13.71
N GLU A 813 -5.23 -46.40 -14.06
CA GLU A 813 -5.51 -47.74 -13.53
C GLU A 813 -5.12 -47.86 -12.04
N GLU A 814 -4.05 -47.21 -11.62
CA GLU A 814 -3.67 -47.12 -10.20
C GLU A 814 -4.73 -46.40 -9.36
N LEU A 815 -5.28 -45.26 -9.86
CA LEU A 815 -6.40 -44.59 -9.20
C LEU A 815 -7.68 -45.46 -9.19
N LEU A 816 -7.99 -46.19 -10.26
CA LEU A 816 -9.13 -47.12 -10.31
C LEU A 816 -8.98 -48.29 -9.32
N ILE A 817 -7.76 -48.77 -9.09
CA ILE A 817 -7.48 -49.77 -8.04
C ILE A 817 -7.61 -49.13 -6.64
N SER A 818 -7.17 -47.88 -6.47
CA SER A 818 -7.36 -47.11 -5.23
C SER A 818 -8.84 -46.91 -4.86
N LEU A 819 -9.73 -46.88 -5.86
CA LEU A 819 -11.18 -46.75 -5.65
C LEU A 819 -11.78 -47.95 -4.90
N SER A 820 -11.15 -49.13 -5.04
CA SER A 820 -11.52 -50.36 -4.32
C SER A 820 -10.80 -50.53 -2.97
N SER A 821 -10.06 -49.52 -2.52
CA SER A 821 -9.31 -49.52 -1.26
C SER A 821 -9.91 -48.53 -0.26
N GLU A 822 -10.01 -48.91 1.01
CA GLU A 822 -10.49 -48.00 2.05
C GLU A 822 -9.50 -46.83 2.28
N PRO A 823 -9.98 -45.57 2.28
CA PRO A 823 -9.21 -44.41 2.71
C PRO A 823 -8.53 -44.64 4.07
N GLN A 824 -7.22 -44.42 4.14
CA GLN A 824 -6.51 -44.51 5.41
C GLN A 824 -6.86 -43.30 6.28
N PRO A 825 -7.31 -43.50 7.53
CA PRO A 825 -7.59 -42.39 8.43
C PRO A 825 -6.29 -41.71 8.86
N PRO A 826 -6.27 -40.37 8.99
CA PRO A 826 -5.07 -39.63 9.40
C PRO A 826 -4.62 -40.02 10.82
N PRO A 827 -3.31 -39.97 11.13
CA PRO A 827 -2.79 -40.30 12.46
C PRO A 827 -3.44 -39.47 13.58
N LYS A 828 -3.85 -40.12 14.67
CA LYS A 828 -4.56 -39.45 15.78
C LYS A 828 -3.79 -38.27 16.41
N VAL A 829 -2.46 -38.30 16.37
CA VAL A 829 -1.60 -37.19 16.82
C VAL A 829 -1.78 -35.94 15.95
N LEU A 830 -1.96 -36.13 14.64
CA LEU A 830 -2.30 -35.06 13.69
C LEU A 830 -3.70 -34.52 13.98
N VAL A 831 -4.73 -35.38 14.03
CA VAL A 831 -6.12 -34.94 14.25
C VAL A 831 -6.30 -34.20 15.58
N THR A 832 -5.58 -34.62 16.65
CA THR A 832 -5.64 -33.97 17.97
C THR A 832 -5.06 -32.54 17.96
N SER A 833 -4.17 -32.20 17.03
CA SER A 833 -3.52 -30.88 16.91
C SER A 833 -4.03 -30.04 15.74
N HIS A 834 -4.48 -30.71 14.68
CA HIS A 834 -4.85 -30.15 13.38
C HIS A 834 -6.09 -30.91 12.85
N PRO A 835 -7.29 -30.74 13.45
CA PRO A 835 -8.44 -31.58 13.16
C PRO A 835 -9.05 -31.38 11.76
N ALA A 836 -8.88 -30.20 11.15
CA ALA A 836 -9.44 -29.92 9.83
C ALA A 836 -8.60 -30.50 8.68
N LYS A 837 -9.24 -31.21 7.74
CA LYS A 837 -8.59 -31.76 6.53
C LYS A 837 -8.84 -30.82 5.35
N MET A 838 -7.78 -30.37 4.67
CA MET A 838 -7.88 -29.46 3.52
C MET A 838 -7.14 -29.93 2.26
N SER A 839 -7.58 -29.42 1.10
CA SER A 839 -6.85 -29.50 -0.18
C SER A 839 -6.81 -28.13 -0.86
N LEU A 840 -5.76 -27.86 -1.64
CA LEU A 840 -5.51 -26.59 -2.33
C LEU A 840 -4.87 -26.88 -3.69
N ALA A 841 -5.43 -26.35 -4.78
CA ALA A 841 -4.82 -26.41 -6.10
C ALA A 841 -4.94 -25.07 -6.83
N CYS A 842 -3.94 -24.75 -7.64
CA CYS A 842 -3.85 -23.53 -8.45
C CYS A 842 -3.02 -23.84 -9.70
N LEU A 843 -3.49 -23.41 -10.88
CA LEU A 843 -2.80 -23.64 -12.16
C LEU A 843 -1.43 -22.96 -12.18
N LEU A 844 -0.44 -23.62 -12.80
CA LEU A 844 0.89 -23.04 -13.02
C LEU A 844 0.90 -21.83 -14.00
N SER A 845 -0.21 -21.55 -14.68
CA SER A 845 -0.41 -20.33 -15.47
C SER A 845 -0.70 -19.09 -14.60
N VAL A 846 -1.07 -19.27 -13.33
CA VAL A 846 -1.31 -18.17 -12.39
C VAL A 846 0.03 -17.77 -11.76
N THR A 847 0.60 -16.67 -12.23
CA THR A 847 1.92 -16.17 -11.76
C THR A 847 1.86 -15.34 -10.49
N ASP A 848 0.66 -14.94 -10.04
CA ASP A 848 0.46 -14.10 -8.85
C ASP A 848 0.32 -14.98 -7.59
N GLU A 849 1.38 -15.03 -6.78
CA GLU A 849 1.45 -15.82 -5.53
C GLU A 849 0.45 -15.35 -4.46
N SER A 850 -0.04 -14.10 -4.53
CA SER A 850 -1.03 -13.61 -3.57
C SER A 850 -2.35 -14.37 -3.65
N ILE A 851 -2.68 -14.97 -4.80
CA ILE A 851 -3.97 -15.63 -5.02
C ILE A 851 -4.10 -16.88 -4.17
N SER A 852 -3.08 -17.77 -4.16
CA SER A 852 -3.11 -18.97 -3.32
C SER A 852 -3.03 -18.63 -1.82
N LYS A 853 -2.30 -17.57 -1.47
CA LYS A 853 -2.23 -17.05 -0.09
C LYS A 853 -3.55 -16.46 0.39
N ARG A 854 -4.19 -15.57 -0.38
CA ARG A 854 -5.49 -14.95 -0.08
C ARG A 854 -6.61 -16.01 -0.05
N LEU A 855 -6.62 -16.96 -0.98
CA LEU A 855 -7.54 -18.11 -0.97
C LEU A 855 -7.38 -18.95 0.31
N LEU A 856 -6.14 -19.29 0.68
CA LEU A 856 -5.86 -20.00 1.94
C LEU A 856 -6.32 -19.19 3.16
N THR A 857 -5.99 -17.91 3.23
CA THR A 857 -6.43 -17.01 4.32
C THR A 857 -7.94 -17.03 4.50
N CYS A 858 -8.72 -16.98 3.41
CA CYS A 858 -10.18 -17.08 3.48
C CYS A 858 -10.67 -18.41 4.06
N MET A 859 -9.98 -19.51 3.73
CA MET A 859 -10.31 -20.88 4.19
C MET A 859 -9.89 -21.13 5.65
N LEU A 860 -8.77 -20.56 6.09
CA LEU A 860 -8.38 -20.59 7.50
C LEU A 860 -9.38 -19.77 8.32
N ALA A 861 -9.75 -18.57 7.86
CA ALA A 861 -10.76 -17.73 8.49
C ALA A 861 -12.12 -18.44 8.61
N SER A 862 -12.58 -19.17 7.59
CA SER A 862 -13.85 -19.91 7.64
C SER A 862 -13.85 -21.01 8.71
N VAL A 863 -12.70 -21.65 8.94
CA VAL A 863 -12.54 -22.70 9.95
C VAL A 863 -12.28 -22.13 11.35
N ARG A 864 -11.60 -20.98 11.45
CA ARG A 864 -11.46 -20.21 12.69
C ARG A 864 -12.82 -19.73 13.21
N ALA A 865 -13.71 -19.29 12.32
CA ALA A 865 -15.11 -18.92 12.63
C ALA A 865 -15.99 -20.11 13.08
N ARG A 866 -15.57 -21.35 12.82
CA ARG A 866 -16.20 -22.58 13.33
C ARG A 866 -15.65 -23.01 14.71
N GLY A 867 -14.60 -22.35 15.21
CA GLY A 867 -13.97 -22.66 16.50
C GLY A 867 -12.81 -23.67 16.41
N ILE A 868 -12.17 -23.78 15.24
CA ILE A 868 -11.04 -24.68 14.99
C ILE A 868 -9.77 -23.86 14.72
N PHE A 869 -8.63 -24.32 15.23
CA PHE A 869 -7.35 -23.56 15.32
C PHE A 869 -6.19 -24.23 14.59
N GLY A 870 -6.46 -25.25 13.77
CA GLY A 870 -5.44 -26.04 13.10
C GLY A 870 -6.00 -26.92 12.00
N GLY A 871 -5.28 -26.97 10.88
CA GLY A 871 -5.63 -27.78 9.72
C GLY A 871 -4.41 -28.49 9.13
N HIS A 872 -4.68 -29.56 8.38
CA HIS A 872 -3.65 -30.37 7.74
C HIS A 872 -4.00 -30.72 6.29
N CYS A 873 -2.96 -31.02 5.53
CA CYS A 873 -3.04 -31.65 4.22
C CYS A 873 -2.18 -32.93 4.19
N SER A 874 -2.42 -33.75 3.17
CA SER A 874 -1.68 -35.00 2.91
C SER A 874 -1.07 -34.94 1.52
N VAL A 875 0.24 -35.20 1.41
CA VAL A 875 1.02 -35.13 0.17
C VAL A 875 1.82 -36.42 0.02
N ASN A 876 1.88 -37.02 -1.17
CA ASN A 876 2.66 -38.22 -1.38
C ASN A 876 4.17 -37.88 -1.47
N VAL A 877 5.05 -38.79 -1.03
CA VAL A 877 6.51 -38.57 -0.98
C VAL A 877 7.14 -38.25 -2.36
N GLY A 878 6.44 -38.54 -3.46
CA GLY A 878 6.84 -38.16 -4.82
C GLY A 878 6.42 -36.75 -5.29
N GLU A 879 5.44 -36.13 -4.64
CA GLU A 879 4.77 -34.89 -5.07
C GLU A 879 5.51 -33.65 -4.55
N LYS A 880 6.62 -33.31 -5.20
CA LYS A 880 7.53 -32.25 -4.77
C LYS A 880 6.96 -30.86 -4.97
N ASN A 881 6.17 -30.63 -6.01
CA ASN A 881 5.59 -29.32 -6.29
C ASN A 881 4.40 -29.00 -5.38
N TYR A 882 3.68 -30.01 -4.90
CA TYR A 882 2.71 -29.87 -3.80
C TYR A 882 3.40 -29.68 -2.44
N LEU A 883 4.47 -30.42 -2.14
CA LEU A 883 5.24 -30.22 -0.91
C LEU A 883 5.81 -28.79 -0.82
N ASP A 884 6.44 -28.30 -1.90
CA ASP A 884 6.89 -26.91 -2.02
C ASP A 884 5.73 -25.91 -1.86
N LEU A 885 4.57 -26.15 -2.49
CA LEU A 885 3.40 -25.29 -2.36
C LEU A 885 2.98 -25.13 -0.89
N TYR A 886 2.78 -26.24 -0.18
CA TYR A 886 2.32 -26.21 1.20
C TYR A 886 3.38 -25.65 2.16
N SER A 887 4.67 -25.97 1.98
CA SER A 887 5.74 -25.38 2.79
C SER A 887 5.90 -23.87 2.56
N ARG A 888 5.71 -23.36 1.33
CA ARG A 888 5.65 -21.90 1.06
C ARG A 888 4.41 -21.21 1.64
N HIS A 889 3.39 -21.97 2.01
CA HIS A 889 2.21 -21.50 2.76
C HIS A 889 2.30 -21.88 4.26
N GLY A 890 3.50 -22.12 4.78
CA GLY A 890 3.77 -22.28 6.22
C GLY A 890 3.28 -23.61 6.83
N PHE A 891 2.97 -24.63 6.03
CA PHE A 891 2.70 -25.97 6.56
C PHE A 891 4.01 -26.71 6.85
N LEU A 892 4.06 -27.35 8.02
CA LEU A 892 5.23 -28.08 8.54
C LEU A 892 4.93 -29.58 8.58
N GLU A 893 5.93 -30.44 8.32
CA GLU A 893 5.77 -31.89 8.47
C GLU A 893 5.52 -32.24 9.95
N VAL A 894 4.39 -32.89 10.22
CA VAL A 894 4.00 -33.35 11.57
C VAL A 894 4.31 -34.84 11.73
N THR A 895 4.03 -35.63 10.70
CA THR A 895 4.25 -37.09 10.70
C THR A 895 4.17 -37.67 9.29
N THR A 896 4.74 -38.86 9.10
CA THR A 896 4.84 -39.53 7.80
C THR A 896 4.46 -41.01 7.96
N GLN A 897 3.59 -41.52 7.09
CA GLN A 897 3.05 -42.88 7.15
C GLN A 897 3.07 -43.53 5.78
N SER A 898 3.73 -44.69 5.66
CA SER A 898 3.91 -45.44 4.42
C SER A 898 4.55 -44.61 3.29
N THR A 899 3.74 -43.96 2.45
CA THR A 899 4.14 -43.17 1.29
C THR A 899 3.56 -41.75 1.30
N THR A 900 2.92 -41.35 2.41
CA THR A 900 2.19 -40.08 2.55
C THR A 900 2.78 -39.28 3.72
N LEU A 901 3.16 -38.03 3.40
CA LEU A 901 3.55 -36.97 4.34
C LEU A 901 2.28 -36.28 4.83
N TYR A 902 2.20 -35.98 6.13
CA TYR A 902 1.15 -35.14 6.71
C TYR A 902 1.72 -33.83 7.19
N LEU A 903 1.24 -32.73 6.61
CA LEU A 903 1.70 -31.37 6.91
C LEU A 903 0.60 -30.61 7.66
N GLY A 904 0.97 -29.91 8.74
CA GLY A 904 0.04 -29.18 9.60
C GLY A 904 0.36 -27.69 9.70
N ARG A 905 -0.68 -26.87 9.94
CA ARG A 905 -0.59 -25.43 10.23
C ARG A 905 -1.63 -25.02 11.29
N SER A 906 -1.19 -24.32 12.33
CA SER A 906 -2.03 -23.64 13.33
C SER A 906 -2.31 -22.18 12.97
N PHE A 907 -3.44 -21.62 13.42
CA PHE A 907 -3.96 -20.27 13.10
C PHE A 907 -5.11 -19.83 14.04
#